data_AF-A0A9D7XSK9-F1
#
_entry.id   AF-A0A9D7XSK9-F1
#
_cell.length_a   1.000
_cell.length_b   1.000
_cell.length_c   1.000
_cell.angle_alpha   90.00
_cell.angle_beta   90.00
_cell.angle_gamma   90.00
#
_symmetry.space_group_name_H-M   'P 1'
#
loop_
_entity.id
_entity.type
_entity.pdbx_description
1 polymer ?
#
loop_
_entity_poly.entity_id
_entity_poly.type
_entity_poly.pdbx_seq_one_letter_code
_entity_poly.pdbx_strand_id
1 'polypeptide(L)'
;MMKNQLKILWSVAILLTVLGCKKSSPSADADRPYQPWVFRSVLDQQPRIITFALHDDMWAAYHTDSCSLYQVWKGHVKLQGAVYDNAHGPQPISIGNAWLKNPYGQPWKVTKGGQPVLKEVQYGGHAIKNGHAYMMYLLKCTDGTVLSVSEQPEFVKNADGQMGFERKYNVKTGAKGYEISIAQQVTSIALKNNVQTNGKWNIENEESAQVNSKQVLTLNGRLTLNEEGETSFTTLFVSEPTINNPNKSGEDESTLSLGERLIDKNDCKTCHNKNVQTIGPSFRQIAQRYPLDDETVATLTNKVIKGGAGIWGSQVMSAHPELPVSDAQQIVRYVLSLDTTDLGQKDVAGNAIELKTELKDGKDLLPGLFVEAYTDQKGYENIPTIPPSKKSDQAGIISDFQGIDAQKFGGLNEDFILIAKGYLYAEKDLNTGLRIWSDDGSKVTVDGKLILDNDGQHGTEVKEATVKLTQGYHPIILEYMQGKGGRYLSFEWKPEDAKEWTGVPSTALLHSTNVNSKLQGKTLSMVIGSVIPGDMSSEVSVHPSYDLTQARPWDFLPKVGGMDFMADGTLAISTWDPSGSVYLLTNVESGDPAQIKVKRIASGLAEPLGLKVIHDTIYVMQKQELTRLVDNDGDGLIDEYQCINNKWQTSGNFHEFSFGLAEKNGDLYATLATDILPGGASAPNQPPSRGHAVKFDLPSGDLSYIASGLRTPNGIGIGIDNEIFVADNQGDWLPSSKILHITQDAWFGSRSVDFEGTASLKEKPPVVWLPQDEIGNSPSTPLAINDGPYKGQMIHGEVTHGGVKRVFVEKINGEYQGVVFRFIQGLEAGINRMVWGPDGALYVGGIGNPGNWQQSDKLWYGLQRLKYNGKPTFEMLAVRAKTDGVEIEFTEPLKEGDGWNVNDWEVKQWRYVPTKDYGGPKVDNVNLKVAGAYVSSDRKKVSLKLDGMKAGQVVYIHMKNAYISDSGLPLWSTEAWYTMNQIPQGSPVTISAVPVFTMNTLTPSEESGGWKLLFDGKSTTGWHNFNKSSIGASWVINDNALMLDAKKNPNGDWQALDGGDILTSDEYENFELNLEWKISPCGNSGIIYDVVESTDHEYVWQTGPEMQVLDNTCHPDARFKAHKAGDLYDLIESTYVTVKPAGQWNKVRLIKNKGHVEHWLNGRKVVEYEMYTDKWKDMISKSKFKDMKGFGMAPKGKISLQDHGNQVWYRNIKIKTL
;
A
#
# COMPACT_ATOMS: atom_id res chain seq x y z
N MET A 1 -1.25 54.90 64.46
CA MET A 1 -2.52 55.30 65.10
C MET A 1 -3.60 55.30 64.01
N MET A 2 -4.36 54.21 63.89
CA MET A 2 -5.67 53.98 64.53
C MET A 2 -6.84 54.72 63.87
N LYS A 3 -7.75 53.91 63.31
CA LYS A 3 -9.24 53.92 63.46
C LYS A 3 -9.98 55.19 63.03
N ASN A 4 -11.12 55.16 62.33
CA ASN A 4 -12.23 54.21 62.26
C ASN A 4 -13.08 54.64 61.04
N GLN A 5 -13.78 53.70 60.39
CA GLN A 5 -15.25 53.72 60.19
C GLN A 5 -15.64 52.60 59.22
N LEU A 6 -16.23 51.55 59.80
CA LEU A 6 -16.92 50.45 59.14
C LEU A 6 -18.18 50.14 59.97
N LYS A 7 -19.23 49.61 59.32
CA LYS A 7 -20.56 49.13 59.81
C LYS A 7 -21.71 50.05 59.36
N ILE A 8 -22.36 49.82 58.22
CA ILE A 8 -23.29 48.72 57.86
C ILE A 8 -24.46 48.60 58.87
N LEU A 9 -25.68 49.02 58.48
CA LEU A 9 -26.84 48.15 58.18
C LEU A 9 -28.17 48.94 58.19
N TRP A 10 -28.87 48.92 57.05
CA TRP A 10 -30.30 48.58 56.87
C TRP A 10 -31.41 49.55 57.34
N SER A 11 -32.20 50.04 56.38
CA SER A 11 -33.61 49.63 56.20
C SER A 11 -34.20 50.23 54.90
N VAL A 12 -34.82 49.35 54.14
CA VAL A 12 -35.46 49.50 52.82
C VAL A 12 -36.72 50.36 52.90
N ALA A 13 -36.99 51.22 51.90
CA ALA A 13 -38.11 51.07 50.96
C ALA A 13 -38.53 52.38 50.24
N ILE A 14 -38.75 52.24 48.92
CA ILE A 14 -39.87 52.80 48.13
C ILE A 14 -39.63 53.99 47.15
N LEU A 15 -39.63 53.57 45.88
CA LEU A 15 -40.24 54.15 44.66
C LEU A 15 -39.40 54.99 43.66
N LEU A 16 -39.28 54.40 42.46
CA LEU A 16 -39.17 54.97 41.11
C LEU A 16 -37.80 55.49 40.61
N THR A 17 -37.07 54.60 39.91
CA THR A 17 -36.85 54.72 38.45
C THR A 17 -36.22 53.44 37.91
N VAL A 18 -36.95 52.75 37.03
CA VAL A 18 -36.52 51.53 36.34
C VAL A 18 -35.76 51.94 35.08
N LEU A 19 -34.43 51.85 35.12
CA LEU A 19 -33.58 51.75 33.93
C LEU A 19 -33.02 50.33 33.90
N GLY A 20 -33.68 49.47 33.12
CA GLY A 20 -33.22 48.11 32.88
C GLY A 20 -31.97 48.13 32.00
N CYS A 21 -30.79 47.94 32.60
CA CYS A 21 -29.64 47.39 31.90
C CYS A 21 -29.99 45.97 31.44
N LYS A 22 -30.36 45.82 30.16
CA LYS A 22 -30.30 44.52 29.49
C LYS A 22 -28.83 44.12 29.42
N LYS A 23 -28.39 43.20 30.28
CA LYS A 23 -27.27 42.32 29.95
C LYS A 23 -27.63 41.64 28.63
N SER A 24 -26.82 41.84 27.60
CA SER A 24 -26.89 41.03 26.39
C SER A 24 -26.64 39.59 26.79
N SER A 25 -27.66 38.74 26.66
CA SER A 25 -27.49 37.29 26.70
C SER A 25 -26.47 36.89 25.63
N PRO A 26 -25.59 35.88 25.87
CA PRO A 26 -24.87 35.26 24.78
C PRO A 26 -25.91 34.76 23.77
N SER A 27 -25.74 35.08 22.49
CA SER A 27 -26.55 34.45 21.45
C SER A 27 -26.40 32.95 21.62
N ALA A 28 -27.50 32.21 21.73
CA ALA A 28 -27.43 30.76 21.63
C ALA A 28 -26.73 30.43 20.30
N ASP A 29 -25.74 29.54 20.33
CA ASP A 29 -25.07 29.08 19.11
C ASP A 29 -26.12 28.63 18.09
N ALA A 30 -25.88 28.94 16.81
CA ALA A 30 -26.76 28.47 15.74
C ALA A 30 -26.75 26.94 15.69
N ASP A 31 -27.94 26.33 15.70
CA ASP A 31 -28.08 24.89 15.52
C ASP A 31 -27.73 24.50 14.08
N ARG A 32 -26.73 23.63 13.91
CA ARG A 32 -26.20 23.22 12.60
C ARG A 32 -26.39 21.70 12.42
N PRO A 33 -27.14 21.25 11.40
CA PRO A 33 -27.59 19.86 11.33
C PRO A 33 -26.55 18.86 10.80
N TYR A 34 -25.37 19.33 10.38
CA TYR A 34 -24.33 18.50 9.77
C TYR A 34 -22.95 18.90 10.29
N GLN A 35 -21.98 17.98 10.26
CA GLN A 35 -20.57 18.29 10.54
C GLN A 35 -19.65 17.57 9.55
N PRO A 36 -18.76 18.28 8.82
CA PRO A 36 -18.68 19.74 8.76
C PRO A 36 -19.90 20.35 8.07
N TRP A 37 -20.48 21.41 8.64
CA TRP A 37 -21.59 22.13 8.00
C TRP A 37 -21.13 23.17 6.97
N VAL A 38 -19.84 23.53 6.98
CA VAL A 38 -19.16 24.33 5.94
C VAL A 38 -18.08 23.48 5.32
N PHE A 39 -18.16 23.23 4.01
CA PHE A 39 -17.15 22.43 3.33
C PHE A 39 -17.01 22.79 1.86
N ARG A 40 -15.80 22.55 1.33
CA ARG A 40 -15.49 22.69 -0.09
C ARG A 40 -15.65 21.36 -0.81
N SER A 41 -16.14 21.39 -2.03
CA SER A 41 -16.28 20.18 -2.85
C SER A 41 -16.38 20.50 -4.34
N VAL A 42 -16.50 19.45 -5.15
CA VAL A 42 -16.93 19.55 -6.54
C VAL A 42 -18.43 19.22 -6.58
N LEU A 43 -19.27 20.15 -6.14
CA LEU A 43 -20.72 19.94 -6.04
C LEU A 43 -21.37 20.00 -7.42
N ASP A 44 -22.18 19.00 -7.79
CA ASP A 44 -22.88 18.96 -9.09
C ASP A 44 -21.93 19.10 -10.30
N GLN A 45 -20.74 18.51 -10.20
CA GLN A 45 -19.65 18.66 -11.18
C GLN A 45 -19.12 20.10 -11.34
N GLN A 46 -19.55 21.04 -10.49
CA GLN A 46 -19.00 22.38 -10.42
C GLN A 46 -17.81 22.37 -9.44
N PRO A 47 -16.58 22.63 -9.91
CA PRO A 47 -15.45 22.83 -9.02
C PRO A 47 -15.60 24.16 -8.27
N ARG A 48 -14.76 24.38 -7.25
CA ARG A 48 -14.67 25.67 -6.54
C ARG A 48 -15.96 26.03 -5.80
N ILE A 49 -16.72 25.04 -5.33
CA ILE A 49 -17.94 25.26 -4.56
C ILE A 49 -17.65 25.15 -3.07
N ILE A 50 -18.11 26.14 -2.31
CA ILE A 50 -18.27 26.07 -0.86
C ILE A 50 -19.75 25.88 -0.53
N THR A 51 -20.05 24.92 0.34
CA THR A 51 -21.41 24.49 0.69
C THR A 51 -21.66 24.69 2.18
N PHE A 52 -22.88 25.11 2.51
CA PHE A 52 -23.37 25.41 3.85
C PHE A 52 -24.63 24.60 4.14
N ALA A 53 -24.61 23.78 5.18
CA ALA A 53 -25.78 23.13 5.75
C ALA A 53 -26.38 24.04 6.83
N LEU A 54 -27.24 24.98 6.43
CA LEU A 54 -27.72 26.05 7.33
C LEU A 54 -28.84 25.58 8.25
N HIS A 55 -29.68 24.67 7.79
CA HIS A 55 -30.81 24.06 8.50
C HIS A 55 -31.20 22.74 7.80
N ASP A 56 -31.98 21.88 8.46
CA ASP A 56 -32.47 20.60 7.91
C ASP A 56 -33.27 20.78 6.60
N ASP A 57 -33.88 21.95 6.44
CA ASP A 57 -34.69 22.33 5.28
C ASP A 57 -33.99 23.31 4.33
N MET A 58 -32.73 23.69 4.61
CA MET A 58 -32.03 24.71 3.82
C MET A 58 -30.52 24.52 3.76
N TRP A 59 -30.07 24.30 2.54
CA TRP A 59 -28.66 24.33 2.16
C TRP A 59 -28.39 25.50 1.23
N ALA A 60 -27.17 26.02 1.27
CA ALA A 60 -26.69 27.05 0.35
C ALA A 60 -25.31 26.68 -0.21
N ALA A 61 -25.05 27.02 -1.46
CA ALA A 61 -23.75 26.79 -2.09
C ALA A 61 -23.31 28.04 -2.86
N TYR A 62 -22.00 28.29 -2.91
CA TYR A 62 -21.39 29.44 -3.53
C TYR A 62 -20.20 29.05 -4.39
N HIS A 63 -20.06 29.72 -5.53
CA HIS A 63 -18.85 29.72 -6.35
C HIS A 63 -17.77 30.58 -5.71
N THR A 64 -16.58 30.01 -5.46
CA THR A 64 -15.42 30.70 -4.86
C THR A 64 -14.52 31.38 -5.90
N ASP A 65 -14.66 31.07 -7.19
CA ASP A 65 -13.98 31.78 -8.28
C ASP A 65 -14.66 33.13 -8.60
N SER A 66 -15.99 33.18 -8.59
CA SER A 66 -16.77 34.39 -8.86
C SER A 66 -17.34 35.09 -7.62
N CYS A 67 -17.21 34.46 -6.44
CA CYS A 67 -17.85 34.90 -5.20
C CYS A 67 -19.37 35.11 -5.37
N SER A 68 -20.02 34.20 -6.09
CA SER A 68 -21.46 34.28 -6.38
C SER A 68 -22.22 33.14 -5.71
N LEU A 69 -23.44 33.44 -5.25
CA LEU A 69 -24.40 32.40 -4.89
C LEU A 69 -24.59 31.45 -6.08
N TYR A 70 -24.53 30.15 -5.84
CA TYR A 70 -24.83 29.10 -6.84
C TYR A 70 -26.30 28.70 -6.71
N GLN A 71 -26.67 28.12 -5.56
CA GLN A 71 -28.04 27.68 -5.29
C GLN A 71 -28.38 27.62 -3.81
N VAL A 72 -29.68 27.64 -3.51
CA VAL A 72 -30.27 27.41 -2.19
C VAL A 72 -31.38 26.40 -2.38
N TRP A 73 -31.36 25.30 -1.62
CA TRP A 73 -32.28 24.19 -1.84
C TRP A 73 -32.72 23.53 -0.53
N LYS A 74 -33.82 22.77 -0.64
CA LYS A 74 -34.33 21.90 0.41
C LYS A 74 -33.99 20.46 0.04
N GLY A 75 -33.38 19.72 0.96
CA GLY A 75 -32.87 18.37 0.74
C GLY A 75 -31.51 18.17 1.42
N HIS A 76 -30.57 17.51 0.76
CA HIS A 76 -29.24 17.23 1.31
C HIS A 76 -28.14 17.22 0.22
N VAL A 77 -26.88 17.03 0.63
CA VAL A 77 -25.77 16.69 -0.26
C VAL A 77 -25.50 15.20 -0.16
N LYS A 78 -25.57 14.49 -1.29
CA LYS A 78 -25.12 13.10 -1.36
C LYS A 78 -23.60 13.10 -1.58
N LEU A 79 -22.86 12.86 -0.51
CA LEU A 79 -21.40 12.75 -0.55
C LEU A 79 -20.98 11.44 -1.25
N GLN A 80 -20.60 11.55 -2.51
CA GLN A 80 -20.10 10.44 -3.34
C GLN A 80 -18.75 10.79 -3.94
N GLY A 81 -17.92 9.78 -4.20
CA GLY A 81 -16.60 9.92 -4.79
C GLY A 81 -15.53 9.22 -3.96
N ALA A 82 -14.29 9.27 -4.45
CA ALA A 82 -13.18 8.49 -3.92
C ALA A 82 -12.99 8.66 -2.40
N VAL A 83 -13.11 9.89 -1.87
CA VAL A 83 -12.97 10.16 -0.42
C VAL A 83 -14.20 9.83 0.42
N TYR A 84 -15.39 9.70 -0.21
CA TYR A 84 -16.66 9.61 0.51
C TYR A 84 -17.21 8.19 0.59
N ASP A 85 -17.31 7.51 -0.56
CA ASP A 85 -17.88 6.16 -0.68
C ASP A 85 -16.97 5.19 -1.46
N ASN A 86 -15.72 5.60 -1.74
CA ASN A 86 -14.72 4.88 -2.52
C ASN A 86 -15.10 4.69 -4.02
N ALA A 87 -16.12 5.38 -4.52
CA ALA A 87 -16.46 5.31 -5.93
C ALA A 87 -15.50 6.16 -6.78
N HIS A 88 -14.86 5.55 -7.78
CA HIS A 88 -14.14 6.25 -8.84
C HIS A 88 -15.15 6.83 -9.84
N GLY A 89 -15.81 7.91 -9.45
CA GLY A 89 -16.97 8.42 -10.18
C GLY A 89 -17.54 9.73 -9.61
N PRO A 90 -18.84 9.98 -9.78
CA PRO A 90 -19.45 11.29 -9.55
C PRO A 90 -19.13 11.81 -8.16
N GLN A 91 -18.61 13.04 -8.15
CA GLN A 91 -18.33 13.86 -6.98
C GLN A 91 -19.64 14.27 -6.28
N PRO A 92 -19.61 14.90 -5.09
CA PRO A 92 -20.83 15.22 -4.34
C PRO A 92 -21.91 15.89 -5.19
N ILE A 93 -23.17 15.50 -4.97
CA ILE A 93 -24.32 16.04 -5.70
C ILE A 93 -25.37 16.59 -4.75
N SER A 94 -26.01 17.69 -5.15
CA SER A 94 -27.17 18.23 -4.46
C SER A 94 -28.40 17.37 -4.77
N ILE A 95 -29.13 16.97 -3.72
CA ILE A 95 -30.39 16.25 -3.80
C ILE A 95 -31.50 17.15 -3.28
N GLY A 96 -32.61 17.22 -4.03
CA GLY A 96 -33.80 17.98 -3.66
C GLY A 96 -33.95 19.32 -4.39
N ASN A 97 -35.19 19.84 -4.40
CA ASN A 97 -35.58 20.99 -5.21
C ASN A 97 -35.02 22.30 -4.64
N ALA A 98 -34.65 23.21 -5.55
CA ALA A 98 -34.07 24.50 -5.20
C ALA A 98 -35.15 25.59 -5.02
N TRP A 99 -34.93 26.44 -4.02
CA TRP A 99 -35.65 27.70 -3.83
C TRP A 99 -35.13 28.76 -4.78
N LEU A 100 -33.83 28.71 -5.06
CA LEU A 100 -33.16 29.65 -5.92
C LEU A 100 -31.96 28.98 -6.60
N LYS A 101 -31.75 29.31 -7.87
CA LYS A 101 -30.51 29.08 -8.62
C LYS A 101 -30.13 30.40 -9.25
N ASN A 102 -28.97 30.93 -8.89
CA ASN A 102 -28.59 32.26 -9.32
C ASN A 102 -28.00 32.20 -10.73
N PRO A 103 -28.57 32.91 -11.73
CA PRO A 103 -28.08 32.85 -13.11
C PRO A 103 -26.84 33.72 -13.34
N TYR A 104 -26.48 34.60 -12.39
CA TYR A 104 -25.40 35.55 -12.53
C TYR A 104 -24.05 34.97 -12.09
N GLY A 105 -23.28 34.46 -13.05
CA GLY A 105 -21.92 33.95 -12.79
C GLY A 105 -20.89 35.01 -12.41
N GLN A 106 -21.13 36.30 -12.69
CA GLN A 106 -20.28 37.43 -12.28
C GLN A 106 -21.16 38.58 -11.77
N PRO A 107 -21.67 38.50 -10.53
CA PRO A 107 -22.76 39.36 -10.08
C PRO A 107 -22.30 40.73 -9.58
N TRP A 108 -21.03 40.86 -9.21
CA TRP A 108 -20.48 42.05 -8.57
C TRP A 108 -20.28 43.21 -9.54
N LYS A 109 -20.60 44.42 -9.08
CA LYS A 109 -20.32 45.68 -9.77
C LYS A 109 -19.91 46.72 -8.73
N VAL A 110 -18.79 47.38 -8.99
CA VAL A 110 -18.30 48.50 -8.20
C VAL A 110 -18.23 49.73 -9.09
N THR A 111 -18.79 50.85 -8.64
CA THR A 111 -18.64 52.14 -9.31
C THR A 111 -18.06 53.21 -8.39
N LYS A 112 -17.36 54.19 -8.97
CA LYS A 112 -16.83 55.38 -8.29
C LYS A 112 -17.20 56.61 -9.10
N GLY A 113 -17.96 57.53 -8.52
CA GLY A 113 -18.54 58.67 -9.26
C GLY A 113 -19.42 58.24 -10.45
N GLY A 114 -20.09 57.08 -10.35
CA GLY A 114 -20.94 56.50 -11.40
C GLY A 114 -20.20 55.72 -12.49
N GLN A 115 -18.86 55.71 -12.52
CA GLN A 115 -18.06 54.94 -13.49
C GLN A 115 -17.70 53.55 -12.93
N PRO A 116 -17.79 52.46 -13.72
CA PRO A 116 -17.40 51.12 -13.28
C PRO A 116 -15.89 51.02 -13.08
N VAL A 117 -15.47 50.49 -11.93
CA VAL A 117 -14.05 50.39 -11.54
C VAL A 117 -13.64 48.99 -11.09
N LEU A 118 -14.55 48.01 -11.03
CA LEU A 118 -14.21 46.63 -10.64
C LEU A 118 -13.33 45.97 -11.72
N LYS A 119 -12.17 45.45 -11.31
CA LYS A 119 -11.22 44.72 -12.17
C LYS A 119 -11.29 43.22 -11.92
N GLU A 120 -11.30 42.81 -10.66
CA GLU A 120 -11.22 41.40 -10.25
C GLU A 120 -12.01 41.21 -8.95
N VAL A 121 -12.65 40.05 -8.82
CA VAL A 121 -13.24 39.57 -7.58
C VAL A 121 -12.41 38.39 -7.13
N GLN A 122 -12.00 38.38 -5.87
CA GLN A 122 -11.22 37.29 -5.29
C GLN A 122 -11.89 36.82 -4.00
N TYR A 123 -12.03 35.50 -3.86
CA TYR A 123 -12.39 34.87 -2.60
C TYR A 123 -11.21 34.93 -1.65
N GLY A 124 -11.40 35.59 -0.51
CA GLY A 124 -10.41 35.70 0.56
C GLY A 124 -10.44 34.54 1.54
N GLY A 125 -11.42 33.64 1.43
CA GLY A 125 -11.64 32.55 2.39
C GLY A 125 -12.94 32.71 3.18
N HIS A 126 -13.03 32.00 4.31
CA HIS A 126 -14.15 32.16 5.24
C HIS A 126 -13.69 32.06 6.70
N ALA A 127 -14.48 32.65 7.58
CA ALA A 127 -14.34 32.49 9.03
C ALA A 127 -15.59 31.82 9.62
N ILE A 128 -15.43 31.11 10.73
CA ILE A 128 -16.52 30.56 11.53
C ILE A 128 -16.44 31.20 12.91
N LYS A 129 -17.55 31.75 13.40
CA LYS A 129 -17.63 32.37 14.73
C LYS A 129 -19.02 32.20 15.32
N ASN A 130 -19.10 31.67 16.55
CA ASN A 130 -20.36 31.44 17.28
C ASN A 130 -21.41 30.69 16.45
N GLY A 131 -20.99 29.64 15.72
CA GLY A 131 -21.87 28.86 14.83
C GLY A 131 -22.26 29.55 13.51
N HIS A 132 -21.72 30.74 13.20
CA HIS A 132 -21.99 31.48 11.97
C HIS A 132 -20.78 31.52 11.05
N ALA A 133 -21.00 31.49 9.73
CA ALA A 133 -19.93 31.52 8.75
C ALA A 133 -19.92 32.86 8.01
N TYR A 134 -18.73 33.37 7.77
CA TYR A 134 -18.49 34.66 7.13
C TYR A 134 -17.58 34.43 5.93
N MET A 135 -18.16 34.40 4.73
CA MET A 135 -17.36 34.40 3.50
C MET A 135 -16.71 35.76 3.32
N MET A 136 -15.47 35.78 2.86
CA MET A 136 -14.70 37.00 2.69
C MET A 136 -14.39 37.22 1.21
N TYR A 137 -14.69 38.40 0.70
CA TYR A 137 -14.49 38.78 -0.69
C TYR A 137 -13.61 40.03 -0.78
N LEU A 138 -12.69 40.01 -1.74
CA LEU A 138 -11.82 41.12 -2.09
C LEU A 138 -12.17 41.60 -3.50
N LEU A 139 -12.71 42.81 -3.60
CA LEU A 139 -13.07 43.46 -4.86
C LEU A 139 -11.95 44.43 -5.25
N LYS A 140 -11.12 44.03 -6.21
CA LYS A 140 -9.98 44.83 -6.67
C LYS A 140 -10.42 45.79 -7.76
N CYS A 141 -10.14 47.07 -7.56
CA CYS A 141 -10.51 48.14 -8.48
C CYS A 141 -9.37 48.49 -9.45
N THR A 142 -9.71 49.12 -10.57
CA THR A 142 -8.75 49.58 -11.59
C THR A 142 -7.79 50.65 -11.10
N ASP A 143 -8.16 51.40 -10.04
CA ASP A 143 -7.31 52.40 -9.39
C ASP A 143 -6.37 51.82 -8.31
N GLY A 144 -6.33 50.48 -8.16
CA GLY A 144 -5.51 49.77 -7.18
C GLY A 144 -6.17 49.58 -5.82
N THR A 145 -7.35 50.17 -5.58
CA THR A 145 -8.09 50.01 -4.32
C THR A 145 -8.65 48.60 -4.19
N VAL A 146 -8.56 48.00 -3.01
CA VAL A 146 -9.17 46.70 -2.70
C VAL A 146 -10.27 46.89 -1.66
N LEU A 147 -11.51 46.62 -2.04
CA LEU A 147 -12.66 46.69 -1.14
C LEU A 147 -12.91 45.31 -0.53
N SER A 148 -12.98 45.22 0.79
CA SER A 148 -13.27 43.97 1.49
C SER A 148 -14.75 43.91 1.88
N VAL A 149 -15.42 42.83 1.48
CA VAL A 149 -16.83 42.56 1.82
C VAL A 149 -16.89 41.21 2.50
N SER A 150 -17.56 41.11 3.66
CA SER A 150 -17.92 39.83 4.24
C SER A 150 -19.39 39.53 4.05
N GLU A 151 -19.74 38.28 3.83
CA GLU A 151 -21.11 37.81 3.68
C GLU A 151 -21.41 36.67 4.67
N GLN A 152 -22.49 36.81 5.43
CA GLN A 152 -23.03 35.80 6.33
C GLN A 152 -24.35 35.26 5.77
N PRO A 153 -24.38 34.01 5.25
CA PRO A 153 -25.61 33.34 4.85
C PRO A 153 -26.30 32.67 6.05
N GLU A 154 -27.61 32.84 6.21
CA GLU A 154 -28.38 32.25 7.30
C GLU A 154 -29.75 31.75 6.88
N PHE A 155 -30.17 30.66 7.53
CA PHE A 155 -31.57 30.27 7.57
C PHE A 155 -32.32 31.19 8.54
N VAL A 156 -33.47 31.70 8.11
CA VAL A 156 -34.35 32.50 8.97
C VAL A 156 -35.78 31.99 8.86
N LYS A 157 -36.56 32.25 9.91
CA LYS A 157 -37.99 31.97 9.95
C LYS A 157 -38.70 33.21 10.48
N ASN A 158 -39.68 33.72 9.75
CA ASN A 158 -40.43 34.89 10.20
C ASN A 158 -41.43 34.51 11.32
N ALA A 159 -42.12 35.52 11.88
CA ALA A 159 -43.09 35.32 12.96
C ALA A 159 -44.25 34.36 12.58
N ASP A 160 -44.60 34.29 11.29
CA ASP A 160 -45.66 33.43 10.76
C ASP A 160 -45.16 32.00 10.45
N GLY A 161 -43.88 31.72 10.72
CA GLY A 161 -43.27 30.43 10.43
C GLY A 161 -42.84 30.24 8.97
N GLN A 162 -42.88 31.29 8.14
CA GLN A 162 -42.40 31.25 6.77
C GLN A 162 -40.87 31.17 6.76
N MET A 163 -40.34 30.18 6.04
CA MET A 163 -38.90 29.97 5.88
C MET A 163 -38.31 31.02 4.95
N GLY A 164 -37.07 31.41 5.22
CA GLY A 164 -36.34 32.34 4.38
C GLY A 164 -34.84 32.15 4.45
N PHE A 165 -34.17 32.78 3.50
CA PHE A 165 -32.73 32.84 3.39
C PHE A 165 -32.28 34.30 3.54
N GLU A 166 -31.49 34.55 4.58
CA GLU A 166 -30.91 35.85 4.86
C GLU A 166 -29.44 35.87 4.46
N ARG A 167 -29.03 36.94 3.77
CA ARG A 167 -27.64 37.25 3.46
C ARG A 167 -27.30 38.58 4.11
N LYS A 168 -26.35 38.60 5.04
CA LYS A 168 -25.86 39.84 5.67
C LYS A 168 -24.50 40.20 5.12
N TYR A 169 -24.36 41.41 4.59
CA TYR A 169 -23.12 41.93 4.04
C TYR A 169 -22.54 43.00 4.95
N ASN A 170 -21.23 42.96 5.13
CA ASN A 170 -20.49 44.01 5.82
C ASN A 170 -19.34 44.48 4.94
N VAL A 171 -19.29 45.78 4.66
CA VAL A 171 -18.20 46.41 3.90
C VAL A 171 -17.20 46.98 4.91
N LYS A 172 -15.94 46.54 4.88
CA LYS A 172 -14.91 47.04 5.81
C LYS A 172 -14.60 48.53 5.56
N THR A 173 -14.17 49.21 6.62
CA THR A 173 -13.83 50.65 6.64
C THR A 173 -12.79 51.02 5.58
N GLY A 174 -13.15 51.90 4.63
CA GLY A 174 -12.28 52.33 3.54
C GLY A 174 -12.99 52.55 2.18
N ALA A 175 -14.24 52.10 2.04
CA ALA A 175 -15.01 52.16 0.79
C ALA A 175 -15.64 53.53 0.46
N LYS A 176 -15.17 54.64 1.06
CA LYS A 176 -15.82 55.95 0.88
C LYS A 176 -15.81 56.38 -0.59
N GLY A 177 -16.99 56.70 -1.11
CA GLY A 177 -17.19 57.08 -2.51
C GLY A 177 -17.23 55.92 -3.52
N TYR A 178 -17.26 54.67 -3.07
CA TYR A 178 -17.49 53.49 -3.90
C TYR A 178 -18.91 52.96 -3.68
N GLU A 179 -19.65 52.75 -4.76
CA GLU A 179 -20.94 52.06 -4.72
C GLU A 179 -20.74 50.59 -5.10
N ILE A 180 -20.97 49.68 -4.16
CA ILE A 180 -20.87 48.23 -4.35
C ILE A 180 -22.28 47.68 -4.56
N SER A 181 -22.47 46.90 -5.60
CA SER A 181 -23.75 46.28 -5.90
C SER A 181 -23.58 44.86 -6.41
N ILE A 182 -24.56 44.00 -6.11
CA ILE A 182 -24.58 42.60 -6.48
C ILE A 182 -25.88 42.26 -7.23
N ALA A 183 -25.74 41.68 -8.43
CA ALA A 183 -26.85 41.15 -9.19
C ALA A 183 -27.28 39.80 -8.63
N GLN A 184 -28.59 39.60 -8.47
CA GLN A 184 -29.13 38.33 -7.99
C GLN A 184 -30.55 38.13 -8.50
N GLN A 185 -30.89 36.87 -8.73
CA GLN A 185 -32.27 36.46 -8.94
C GLN A 185 -32.87 36.06 -7.60
N VAL A 186 -34.09 36.47 -7.34
CA VAL A 186 -34.94 35.96 -6.27
C VAL A 186 -36.13 35.26 -6.90
N THR A 187 -36.42 34.03 -6.51
CA THR A 187 -37.59 33.27 -6.99
C THR A 187 -38.17 32.44 -5.86
N SER A 188 -39.17 31.60 -6.15
CA SER A 188 -39.96 30.88 -5.15
C SER A 188 -40.59 31.80 -4.10
N ILE A 189 -40.99 33.02 -4.47
CA ILE A 189 -41.69 33.97 -3.59
C ILE A 189 -43.11 34.25 -4.10
N ALA A 190 -44.01 34.66 -3.20
CA ALA A 190 -45.41 34.97 -3.56
C ALA A 190 -45.61 36.44 -3.92
N LEU A 191 -44.91 37.35 -3.24
CA LEU A 191 -45.08 38.80 -3.33
C LEU A 191 -43.72 39.50 -3.30
N LYS A 192 -43.63 40.69 -3.89
CA LYS A 192 -42.40 41.51 -3.84
C LYS A 192 -41.91 41.78 -2.41
N ASN A 193 -42.83 41.98 -1.46
CA ASN A 193 -42.51 42.23 -0.04
C ASN A 193 -41.95 40.99 0.69
N ASN A 194 -41.89 39.82 0.04
CA ASN A 194 -41.11 38.70 0.54
C ASN A 194 -39.59 38.92 0.43
N VAL A 195 -39.16 39.91 -0.35
CA VAL A 195 -37.79 40.44 -0.30
C VAL A 195 -37.75 41.59 0.70
N GLN A 196 -36.94 41.42 1.74
CA GLN A 196 -36.76 42.41 2.80
C GLN A 196 -35.29 42.81 2.87
N THR A 197 -35.01 44.10 2.78
CA THR A 197 -33.63 44.60 2.88
C THR A 197 -33.59 46.00 3.47
N ASN A 198 -32.52 46.31 4.17
CA ASN A 198 -32.18 47.67 4.58
C ASN A 198 -31.24 48.37 3.56
N GLY A 199 -30.83 47.69 2.49
CA GLY A 199 -30.09 48.24 1.36
C GLY A 199 -31.00 48.72 0.24
N LYS A 200 -30.42 49.20 -0.87
CA LYS A 200 -31.18 49.67 -2.03
C LYS A 200 -31.37 48.53 -3.03
N TRP A 201 -32.57 47.96 -3.08
CA TRP A 201 -32.96 46.91 -4.03
C TRP A 201 -33.62 47.50 -5.28
N ASN A 202 -32.97 47.35 -6.44
CA ASN A 202 -33.49 47.75 -7.74
C ASN A 202 -33.92 46.54 -8.56
N ILE A 203 -35.22 46.37 -8.75
CA ILE A 203 -35.78 45.29 -9.60
C ILE A 203 -35.60 45.69 -11.06
N GLU A 204 -34.87 44.89 -11.82
CA GLU A 204 -34.59 45.10 -13.24
C GLU A 204 -35.61 44.38 -14.12
N ASN A 205 -36.03 43.17 -13.73
CA ASN A 205 -37.03 42.37 -14.44
C ASN A 205 -37.89 41.57 -13.44
N GLU A 206 -39.16 41.35 -13.79
CA GLU A 206 -40.15 40.66 -12.98
C GLU A 206 -40.96 39.69 -13.86
N GLU A 207 -41.01 38.44 -13.43
CA GLU A 207 -41.72 37.37 -14.12
C GLU A 207 -42.65 36.65 -13.14
N SER A 208 -43.88 36.35 -13.57
CA SER A 208 -44.82 35.54 -12.80
C SER A 208 -45.07 34.21 -13.50
N ALA A 209 -45.06 33.12 -12.74
CA ALA A 209 -45.39 31.78 -13.22
C ALA A 209 -46.39 31.08 -12.30
N GLN A 210 -47.15 30.13 -12.83
CA GLN A 210 -47.98 29.22 -12.04
C GLN A 210 -47.21 27.93 -11.80
N VAL A 211 -46.87 27.65 -10.54
CA VAL A 211 -46.18 26.41 -10.13
C VAL A 211 -47.00 25.76 -9.03
N ASN A 212 -47.40 24.50 -9.22
CA ASN A 212 -48.22 23.73 -8.27
C ASN A 212 -49.50 24.48 -7.83
N SER A 213 -50.21 25.10 -8.78
CA SER A 213 -51.44 25.88 -8.55
C SER A 213 -51.27 27.12 -7.64
N LYS A 214 -50.03 27.58 -7.43
CA LYS A 214 -49.71 28.84 -6.74
C LYS A 214 -48.98 29.78 -7.71
N GLN A 215 -49.30 31.06 -7.62
CA GLN A 215 -48.54 32.09 -8.32
C GLN A 215 -47.18 32.27 -7.64
N VAL A 216 -46.11 32.17 -8.40
CA VAL A 216 -44.72 32.36 -7.97
C VAL A 216 -44.14 33.51 -8.78
N LEU A 217 -43.39 34.37 -8.10
CA LEU A 217 -42.74 35.52 -8.67
C LEU A 217 -41.22 35.28 -8.74
N THR A 218 -40.62 35.64 -9.86
CA THR A 218 -39.18 35.72 -10.07
C THR A 218 -38.80 37.18 -10.28
N LEU A 219 -37.89 37.69 -9.45
CA LEU A 219 -37.35 39.04 -9.49
C LEU A 219 -35.86 38.97 -9.82
N ASN A 220 -35.48 39.54 -10.95
CA ASN A 220 -34.08 39.77 -11.28
C ASN A 220 -33.76 41.22 -10.91
N GLY A 221 -32.73 41.44 -10.11
CA GLY A 221 -32.40 42.78 -9.66
C GLY A 221 -31.02 42.91 -9.08
N ARG A 222 -30.73 44.12 -8.64
CA ARG A 222 -29.44 44.52 -8.10
C ARG A 222 -29.59 45.12 -6.72
N LEU A 223 -28.89 44.54 -5.76
CA LEU A 223 -28.78 45.06 -4.40
C LEU A 223 -27.55 45.94 -4.32
N THR A 224 -27.73 47.24 -4.08
CA THR A 224 -26.66 48.14 -3.68
C THR A 224 -26.48 48.04 -2.16
N LEU A 225 -25.26 47.73 -1.74
CA LEU A 225 -24.88 47.60 -0.34
C LEU A 225 -24.75 48.98 0.32
N ASN A 226 -25.02 49.04 1.62
CA ASN A 226 -24.80 50.22 2.44
C ASN A 226 -23.31 50.57 2.46
N GLU A 227 -22.98 51.86 2.29
CA GLU A 227 -21.60 52.37 2.29
C GLU A 227 -20.95 52.23 3.69
N GLU A 228 -21.73 52.44 4.75
CA GLU A 228 -21.33 52.21 6.14
C GLU A 228 -22.39 51.33 6.84
N GLY A 229 -21.96 50.30 7.58
CA GLY A 229 -22.83 49.40 8.34
C GLY A 229 -23.24 48.11 7.60
N GLU A 230 -24.07 47.30 8.26
CA GLU A 230 -24.54 46.02 7.71
C GLU A 230 -25.66 46.21 6.68
N THR A 231 -25.61 45.45 5.59
CA THR A 231 -26.72 45.29 4.65
C THR A 231 -27.35 43.92 4.86
N SER A 232 -28.60 43.84 5.30
CA SER A 232 -29.36 42.59 5.34
C SER A 232 -30.20 42.43 4.08
N PHE A 233 -30.24 41.22 3.52
CA PHE A 233 -31.09 40.87 2.40
C PHE A 233 -31.74 39.52 2.66
N THR A 234 -33.02 39.54 3.03
CA THR A 234 -33.82 38.36 3.35
C THR A 234 -34.80 38.06 2.23
N THR A 235 -34.81 36.81 1.79
CA THR A 235 -35.83 36.25 0.90
C THR A 235 -36.71 35.29 1.68
N LEU A 236 -38.02 35.56 1.78
CA LEU A 236 -39.00 34.66 2.39
C LEU A 236 -39.68 33.82 1.30
N PHE A 237 -39.49 32.51 1.34
CA PHE A 237 -39.97 31.61 0.29
C PHE A 237 -41.42 31.16 0.51
N VAL A 238 -42.07 30.68 -0.56
CA VAL A 238 -43.32 29.92 -0.46
C VAL A 238 -43.07 28.59 0.27
N SER A 239 -44.12 27.79 0.51
CA SER A 239 -44.00 26.59 1.36
C SER A 239 -43.14 25.47 0.78
N GLU A 240 -43.02 25.38 -0.56
CA GLU A 240 -42.20 24.35 -1.22
C GLU A 240 -41.33 24.94 -2.34
N PRO A 241 -40.10 24.44 -2.56
CA PRO A 241 -39.21 24.96 -3.59
C PRO A 241 -39.77 24.77 -4.99
N THR A 242 -39.56 25.76 -5.87
CA THR A 242 -40.22 25.80 -7.19
C THR A 242 -39.29 25.45 -8.35
N ILE A 243 -37.99 25.31 -8.10
CA ILE A 243 -37.01 24.91 -9.12
C ILE A 243 -36.73 23.41 -8.95
N ASN A 244 -37.13 22.63 -9.95
CA ASN A 244 -36.90 21.19 -9.95
C ASN A 244 -35.41 20.86 -10.02
N ASN A 245 -34.94 19.92 -9.20
CA ASN A 245 -33.60 19.34 -9.30
C ASN A 245 -33.68 18.00 -10.05
N PRO A 246 -32.93 17.82 -11.16
CA PRO A 246 -32.91 16.55 -11.89
C PRO A 246 -32.35 15.39 -11.05
N ASN A 247 -31.51 15.68 -10.06
CA ASN A 247 -31.01 14.72 -9.10
C ASN A 247 -32.13 14.44 -8.09
N LYS A 248 -32.97 13.45 -8.43
CA LYS A 248 -34.02 12.97 -7.53
C LYS A 248 -33.39 12.18 -6.39
N SER A 249 -33.97 12.27 -5.20
CA SER A 249 -33.74 11.22 -4.21
C SER A 249 -34.19 9.91 -4.86
N GLY A 250 -33.27 8.96 -5.05
CA GLY A 250 -33.57 7.69 -5.71
C GLY A 250 -34.63 6.87 -4.97
N GLU A 251 -34.92 7.25 -3.73
CA GLU A 251 -36.01 6.78 -2.88
C GLU A 251 -36.59 8.01 -2.17
N ASP A 252 -37.88 8.02 -1.94
CA ASP A 252 -38.58 9.09 -1.21
C ASP A 252 -37.93 9.21 0.20
N GLU A 253 -37.38 10.36 0.58
CA GLU A 253 -36.81 10.56 1.93
C GLU A 253 -37.84 10.37 3.05
N SER A 254 -39.13 10.33 2.68
CA SER A 254 -40.25 9.92 3.52
C SER A 254 -40.28 8.40 3.82
N THR A 255 -39.39 7.61 3.23
CA THR A 255 -39.28 6.14 3.44
C THR A 255 -38.01 5.70 4.16
N LEU A 256 -36.96 6.53 4.25
CA LEU A 256 -35.79 6.24 5.07
C LEU A 256 -36.16 6.35 6.56
N SER A 257 -35.82 5.32 7.32
CA SER A 257 -36.07 5.36 8.77
C SER A 257 -35.30 6.53 9.40
N LEU A 258 -35.80 7.07 10.52
CA LEU A 258 -35.13 8.15 11.24
C LEU A 258 -33.67 7.77 11.60
N GLY A 259 -33.41 6.50 11.93
CA GLY A 259 -32.07 6.01 12.20
C GLY A 259 -31.13 6.02 11.00
N GLU A 260 -31.62 5.71 9.80
CA GLU A 260 -30.83 5.75 8.56
C GLU A 260 -30.40 7.19 8.23
N ARG A 261 -31.32 8.15 8.37
CA ARG A 261 -31.00 9.57 8.17
C ARG A 261 -30.00 10.09 9.19
N LEU A 262 -30.11 9.65 10.45
CA LEU A 262 -29.17 10.04 11.50
C LEU A 262 -27.77 9.44 11.29
N ILE A 263 -27.66 8.23 10.72
CA ILE A 263 -26.35 7.67 10.30
C ILE A 263 -25.71 8.55 9.22
N ASP A 264 -26.50 9.05 8.28
CA ASP A 264 -26.02 9.89 7.18
C ASP A 264 -25.64 11.31 7.61
N LYS A 265 -26.23 11.80 8.70
CA LYS A 265 -25.92 13.11 9.33
C LYS A 265 -24.70 13.06 10.26
N ASN A 266 -24.21 11.88 10.60
CA ASN A 266 -23.10 11.68 11.53
C ASN A 266 -21.92 10.98 10.84
N ASP A 267 -20.82 10.85 11.57
CA ASP A 267 -19.58 10.21 11.10
C ASP A 267 -19.60 8.68 11.23
N CYS A 268 -20.76 8.06 11.50
CA CYS A 268 -20.94 6.61 11.63
C CYS A 268 -20.35 5.82 10.43
N LYS A 269 -20.46 6.39 9.22
CA LYS A 269 -19.93 5.78 7.98
C LYS A 269 -18.41 5.77 7.88
N THR A 270 -17.73 6.53 8.73
CA THR A 270 -16.26 6.52 8.85
C THR A 270 -15.79 5.14 9.29
N CYS A 271 -16.50 4.50 10.22
CA CYS A 271 -16.08 3.24 10.81
C CYS A 271 -16.96 2.05 10.42
N HIS A 272 -18.19 2.28 9.97
CA HIS A 272 -19.15 1.22 9.65
C HIS A 272 -19.69 1.37 8.24
N ASN A 273 -19.93 0.26 7.55
CA ASN A 273 -20.63 0.23 6.27
C ASN A 273 -21.89 -0.64 6.39
N LYS A 274 -22.88 -0.44 5.51
CA LYS A 274 -24.14 -1.20 5.52
C LYS A 274 -23.92 -2.72 5.39
N ASN A 275 -23.03 -3.14 4.50
CA ASN A 275 -22.85 -4.54 4.13
C ASN A 275 -21.45 -5.08 4.43
N VAL A 276 -20.42 -4.27 4.20
CA VAL A 276 -19.01 -4.71 4.25
C VAL A 276 -18.42 -4.32 5.60
N GLN A 277 -17.59 -5.18 6.18
CA GLN A 277 -16.82 -4.81 7.36
C GLN A 277 -15.71 -3.84 6.94
N THR A 278 -15.59 -2.71 7.63
CA THR A 278 -14.52 -1.73 7.39
C THR A 278 -13.63 -1.66 8.62
N ILE A 279 -13.76 -0.62 9.43
CA ILE A 279 -13.03 -0.46 10.70
C ILE A 279 -13.74 -1.24 11.81
N GLY A 280 -15.04 -1.00 11.94
CA GLY A 280 -15.96 -1.76 12.76
C GLY A 280 -16.75 -2.79 11.92
N PRO A 281 -17.54 -3.66 12.58
CA PRO A 281 -18.44 -4.58 11.89
C PRO A 281 -19.43 -3.80 11.01
N SER A 282 -19.88 -4.40 9.91
CA SER A 282 -20.96 -3.83 9.10
C SER A 282 -22.24 -3.71 9.93
N PHE A 283 -23.13 -2.78 9.56
CA PHE A 283 -24.42 -2.64 10.23
C PHE A 283 -25.21 -3.95 10.19
N ARG A 284 -25.12 -4.70 9.09
CA ARG A 284 -25.68 -6.06 8.99
C ARG A 284 -25.04 -7.07 9.94
N GLN A 285 -23.72 -7.07 10.10
CA GLN A 285 -23.08 -7.96 11.08
C GLN A 285 -23.55 -7.64 12.50
N ILE A 286 -23.73 -6.36 12.85
CA ILE A 286 -24.32 -5.94 14.13
C ILE A 286 -25.74 -6.47 14.26
N ALA A 287 -26.58 -6.29 13.23
CA ALA A 287 -27.96 -6.77 13.20
C ALA A 287 -28.08 -8.29 13.36
N GLN A 288 -27.19 -9.05 12.74
CA GLN A 288 -27.15 -10.52 12.81
C GLN A 288 -26.69 -11.05 14.18
N ARG A 289 -25.96 -10.24 14.96
CA ARG A 289 -25.44 -10.65 16.27
C ARG A 289 -26.37 -10.33 17.42
N TYR A 290 -27.17 -9.28 17.30
CA TYR A 290 -27.97 -8.74 18.40
C TYR A 290 -29.45 -8.69 18.02
N PRO A 291 -30.37 -9.15 18.90
CA PRO A 291 -31.79 -9.09 18.62
C PRO A 291 -32.32 -7.65 18.65
N LEU A 292 -33.35 -7.36 17.85
CA LEU A 292 -34.06 -6.07 17.92
C LEU A 292 -35.04 -6.08 19.12
N ASP A 293 -34.55 -5.73 20.31
CA ASP A 293 -35.34 -5.51 21.53
C ASP A 293 -34.86 -4.28 22.34
N ASP A 294 -35.69 -3.81 23.28
CA ASP A 294 -35.44 -2.55 24.00
C ASP A 294 -34.20 -2.58 24.92
N GLU A 295 -33.85 -3.76 25.47
CA GLU A 295 -32.67 -3.94 26.33
C GLU A 295 -31.37 -3.86 25.50
N THR A 296 -31.38 -4.51 24.35
CA THR A 296 -30.29 -4.46 23.37
C THR A 296 -30.12 -3.06 22.82
N VAL A 297 -31.22 -2.38 22.47
CA VAL A 297 -31.19 -1.00 22.00
C VAL A 297 -30.56 -0.09 23.06
N ALA A 298 -30.98 -0.17 24.32
CA ALA A 298 -30.39 0.64 25.40
C ALA A 298 -28.88 0.37 25.59
N THR A 299 -28.47 -0.90 25.50
CA THR A 299 -27.08 -1.32 25.65
C THR A 299 -26.20 -0.76 24.53
N LEU A 300 -26.62 -0.95 23.27
CA LEU A 300 -25.89 -0.46 22.11
C LEU A 300 -25.92 1.08 22.04
N THR A 301 -27.02 1.74 22.41
CA THR A 301 -27.08 3.20 22.53
C THR A 301 -26.00 3.73 23.50
N ASN A 302 -25.86 3.10 24.67
CA ASN A 302 -24.83 3.51 25.63
C ASN A 302 -23.43 3.29 25.07
N LYS A 303 -23.24 2.26 24.23
CA LYS A 303 -21.99 1.98 23.53
C LYS A 303 -21.69 2.98 22.41
N VAL A 304 -22.70 3.49 21.71
CA VAL A 304 -22.55 4.59 20.74
C VAL A 304 -22.10 5.87 21.45
N ILE A 305 -22.76 6.21 22.56
CA ILE A 305 -22.52 7.46 23.30
C ILE A 305 -21.18 7.45 24.02
N LYS A 306 -20.85 6.36 24.71
CA LYS A 306 -19.62 6.27 25.54
C LYS A 306 -18.43 5.69 24.79
N GLY A 307 -18.65 5.19 23.58
CA GLY A 307 -17.67 4.37 22.87
C GLY A 307 -17.45 3.02 23.56
N GLY A 308 -16.49 2.25 23.05
CA GLY A 308 -16.05 1.03 23.74
C GLY A 308 -15.39 -0.01 22.83
N ALA A 309 -14.78 -1.01 23.45
CA ALA A 309 -13.97 -2.03 22.78
C ALA A 309 -14.51 -3.47 23.02
N GLY A 310 -13.91 -4.47 22.38
CA GLY A 310 -13.80 -5.83 22.93
C GLY A 310 -14.84 -6.88 22.55
N ILE A 311 -15.93 -6.54 21.84
CA ILE A 311 -16.95 -7.55 21.44
C ILE A 311 -16.73 -8.07 20.01
N TRP A 312 -16.14 -7.25 19.15
CA TRP A 312 -15.88 -7.54 17.73
C TRP A 312 -14.39 -7.62 17.39
N GLY A 313 -13.54 -7.83 18.41
CA GLY A 313 -12.08 -7.77 18.32
C GLY A 313 -11.50 -6.63 19.16
N SER A 314 -10.22 -6.30 18.91
CA SER A 314 -9.47 -5.25 19.61
C SER A 314 -9.85 -3.82 19.21
N GLN A 315 -10.70 -3.65 18.19
CA GLN A 315 -11.12 -2.35 17.67
C GLN A 315 -12.07 -1.63 18.64
N VAL A 316 -11.87 -0.32 18.79
CA VAL A 316 -12.61 0.55 19.72
C VAL A 316 -13.50 1.50 18.91
N MET A 317 -14.76 1.63 19.31
CA MET A 317 -15.67 2.63 18.77
C MET A 317 -15.48 3.95 19.53
N SER A 318 -15.27 5.06 18.81
CA SER A 318 -15.22 6.41 19.37
C SER A 318 -16.52 6.77 20.10
N ALA A 319 -16.40 7.54 21.18
CA ALA A 319 -17.54 8.03 21.92
C ALA A 319 -18.23 9.18 21.18
N HIS A 320 -19.57 9.19 21.20
CA HIS A 320 -20.40 10.28 20.68
C HIS A 320 -21.17 10.95 21.83
N PRO A 321 -20.48 11.62 22.79
CA PRO A 321 -21.13 12.19 23.97
C PRO A 321 -22.08 13.34 23.62
N GLU A 322 -21.85 14.01 22.49
CA GLU A 322 -22.68 15.11 21.97
C GLU A 322 -23.91 14.62 21.18
N LEU A 323 -24.01 13.32 20.86
CA LEU A 323 -25.16 12.75 20.16
C LEU A 323 -26.34 12.56 21.15
N PRO A 324 -27.52 13.15 20.90
CA PRO A 324 -28.67 12.95 21.78
C PRO A 324 -29.02 11.48 21.96
N VAL A 325 -29.34 11.07 23.19
CA VAL A 325 -29.67 9.66 23.52
C VAL A 325 -30.81 9.14 22.65
N SER A 326 -31.82 9.97 22.38
CA SER A 326 -32.94 9.65 21.50
C SER A 326 -32.48 9.30 20.09
N ASP A 327 -31.49 10.01 19.58
CA ASP A 327 -31.03 9.89 18.19
C ASP A 327 -30.13 8.66 18.06
N ALA A 328 -29.26 8.43 19.04
CA ALA A 328 -28.49 7.21 19.17
C ALA A 328 -29.41 5.96 19.26
N GLN A 329 -30.56 6.05 19.94
CA GLN A 329 -31.55 4.96 19.96
C GLN A 329 -32.17 4.71 18.58
N GLN A 330 -32.46 5.75 17.82
CA GLN A 330 -33.01 5.61 16.46
C GLN A 330 -31.99 5.00 15.50
N ILE A 331 -30.73 5.42 15.57
CA ILE A 331 -29.61 4.82 14.82
C ILE A 331 -29.51 3.32 15.13
N VAL A 332 -29.45 2.95 16.40
CA VAL A 332 -29.31 1.55 16.83
C VAL A 332 -30.50 0.71 16.37
N ARG A 333 -31.73 1.21 16.51
CA ARG A 333 -32.93 0.50 16.05
C ARG A 333 -32.92 0.25 14.55
N TYR A 334 -32.49 1.23 13.76
CA TYR A 334 -32.34 1.04 12.32
C TYR A 334 -31.26 -0.01 12.01
N VAL A 335 -30.08 0.08 12.62
CA VAL A 335 -29.01 -0.91 12.42
C VAL A 335 -29.50 -2.33 12.69
N LEU A 336 -30.16 -2.55 13.82
CA LEU A 336 -30.73 -3.86 14.19
C LEU A 336 -31.86 -4.31 13.27
N SER A 337 -32.56 -3.38 12.60
CA SER A 337 -33.60 -3.71 11.62
C SER A 337 -33.06 -4.22 10.28
N LEU A 338 -31.75 -4.12 10.04
CA LEU A 338 -31.10 -4.57 8.80
C LEU A 338 -30.84 -6.08 8.75
N ASP A 339 -31.27 -6.82 9.75
CA ASP A 339 -31.22 -8.28 9.74
C ASP A 339 -32.21 -8.83 8.71
N THR A 340 -31.70 -9.08 7.50
CA THR A 340 -32.45 -9.70 6.42
C THR A 340 -31.96 -11.13 6.23
N THR A 341 -32.27 -12.03 7.18
CA THR A 341 -32.08 -13.48 7.05
C THR A 341 -33.02 -14.13 6.01
N ASP A 342 -33.44 -13.41 4.97
CA ASP A 342 -34.36 -13.94 3.95
C ASP A 342 -34.10 -13.37 2.53
N LEU A 343 -32.85 -13.47 2.07
CA LEU A 343 -32.49 -13.29 0.67
C LEU A 343 -31.85 -14.57 0.12
N GLY A 344 -32.74 -15.48 -0.30
CA GLY A 344 -32.58 -16.47 -1.37
C GLY A 344 -31.18 -16.98 -1.67
N GLN A 345 -30.85 -18.13 -1.09
CA GLN A 345 -29.99 -19.11 -1.74
C GLN A 345 -30.51 -19.36 -3.16
N LYS A 346 -29.78 -18.91 -4.17
CA LYS A 346 -29.89 -19.52 -5.50
C LYS A 346 -29.09 -20.80 -5.44
N ASP A 347 -29.79 -21.89 -5.17
CA ASP A 347 -29.33 -23.22 -5.53
C ASP A 347 -29.04 -23.24 -7.04
N VAL A 348 -27.79 -23.45 -7.41
CA VAL A 348 -27.42 -23.83 -8.77
C VAL A 348 -27.79 -25.31 -8.92
N ALA A 349 -29.08 -25.57 -9.13
CA ALA A 349 -29.57 -26.86 -9.59
C ALA A 349 -29.21 -27.04 -11.07
N GLY A 350 -27.94 -27.33 -11.35
CA GLY A 350 -27.49 -27.97 -12.59
C GLY A 350 -27.32 -29.47 -12.35
N ASN A 351 -27.74 -30.32 -13.28
CA ASN A 351 -27.53 -31.77 -13.18
C ASN A 351 -26.04 -32.08 -12.98
N ALA A 352 -25.68 -32.61 -11.82
CA ALA A 352 -24.29 -32.96 -11.52
C ALA A 352 -23.73 -33.98 -12.52
N ILE A 353 -22.52 -33.73 -13.02
CA ILE A 353 -21.87 -34.58 -14.03
C ILE A 353 -21.36 -35.85 -13.35
N GLU A 354 -21.84 -37.03 -13.77
CA GLU A 354 -21.34 -38.32 -13.26
C GLU A 354 -19.95 -38.66 -13.85
N LEU A 355 -19.01 -38.90 -12.95
CA LEU A 355 -17.62 -39.28 -13.19
C LEU A 355 -17.34 -40.61 -12.49
N LYS A 356 -16.88 -41.60 -13.24
CA LYS A 356 -16.73 -42.99 -12.79
C LYS A 356 -15.31 -43.43 -13.11
N THR A 357 -14.60 -43.85 -12.07
CA THR A 357 -13.24 -44.39 -12.21
C THR A 357 -13.19 -45.89 -11.99
N GLU A 358 -12.43 -46.57 -12.86
CA GLU A 358 -12.09 -47.99 -12.74
C GLU A 358 -10.84 -48.24 -11.87
N LEU A 359 -10.04 -47.20 -11.60
CA LEU A 359 -8.80 -47.31 -10.82
C LEU A 359 -9.11 -47.22 -9.31
N LYS A 360 -8.95 -48.35 -8.61
CA LYS A 360 -9.27 -48.47 -7.17
C LYS A 360 -8.03 -48.59 -6.26
N ASP A 361 -6.84 -48.91 -6.80
CA ASP A 361 -5.59 -48.96 -6.03
C ASP A 361 -4.60 -47.87 -6.47
N GLY A 362 -3.92 -47.27 -5.50
CA GLY A 362 -2.99 -46.15 -5.69
C GLY A 362 -1.55 -46.47 -5.28
N LYS A 363 -1.13 -47.74 -5.36
CA LYS A 363 0.17 -48.19 -4.83
C LYS A 363 1.37 -47.46 -5.44
N ASP A 364 1.25 -47.00 -6.68
CA ASP A 364 2.30 -46.29 -7.43
C ASP A 364 2.00 -44.79 -7.61
N LEU A 365 1.13 -44.23 -6.76
CA LEU A 365 0.74 -42.81 -6.80
C LEU A 365 1.35 -42.02 -5.64
N LEU A 366 1.78 -40.80 -5.92
CA LEU A 366 2.36 -39.85 -4.97
C LEU A 366 1.57 -38.53 -4.98
N PRO A 367 1.52 -37.75 -3.89
CA PRO A 367 0.86 -36.45 -3.83
C PRO A 367 1.32 -35.43 -4.90
N GLY A 368 0.37 -34.60 -5.34
CA GLY A 368 0.51 -33.55 -6.34
C GLY A 368 0.32 -34.01 -7.79
N LEU A 369 0.12 -33.06 -8.70
CA LEU A 369 0.04 -33.29 -10.14
C LEU A 369 1.41 -33.07 -10.79
N PHE A 370 1.72 -33.86 -11.83
CA PHE A 370 2.87 -33.63 -12.68
C PHE A 370 2.57 -32.47 -13.64
N VAL A 371 3.30 -31.38 -13.50
CA VAL A 371 3.12 -30.14 -14.27
C VAL A 371 4.23 -29.98 -15.28
N GLU A 372 3.83 -29.70 -16.51
CA GLU A 372 4.70 -29.35 -17.63
C GLU A 372 4.47 -27.88 -17.99
N ALA A 373 5.55 -27.09 -18.09
CA ALA A 373 5.48 -25.72 -18.60
C ALA A 373 6.17 -25.60 -19.96
N TYR A 374 5.55 -24.80 -20.84
CA TYR A 374 6.05 -24.49 -22.16
C TYR A 374 6.14 -22.97 -22.29
N THR A 375 7.34 -22.44 -22.58
CA THR A 375 7.65 -21.00 -22.66
C THR A 375 7.93 -20.58 -24.11
N ASP A 376 8.05 -19.26 -24.35
CA ASP A 376 8.30 -18.65 -25.67
C ASP A 376 7.17 -18.87 -26.71
N GLN A 377 5.92 -18.91 -26.25
CA GLN A 377 4.73 -19.19 -27.06
C GLN A 377 3.97 -17.89 -27.41
N LYS A 378 4.32 -17.22 -28.52
CA LYS A 378 3.70 -15.92 -28.89
C LYS A 378 2.42 -16.05 -29.69
N GLY A 379 1.39 -15.28 -29.31
CA GLY A 379 0.26 -14.93 -30.17
C GLY A 379 -0.92 -15.91 -30.16
N TYR A 380 -1.16 -16.60 -29.05
CA TYR A 380 -2.31 -17.50 -28.90
C TYR A 380 -3.52 -16.78 -28.32
N GLU A 381 -4.66 -16.85 -29.00
CA GLU A 381 -5.96 -16.39 -28.46
C GLU A 381 -6.59 -17.42 -27.51
N ASN A 382 -6.23 -18.71 -27.65
CA ASN A 382 -6.77 -19.84 -26.90
C ASN A 382 -5.66 -20.87 -26.62
N ILE A 383 -5.85 -21.75 -25.63
CA ILE A 383 -4.91 -22.84 -25.28
C ILE A 383 -4.64 -23.70 -26.53
N PRO A 384 -3.40 -23.73 -27.06
CA PRO A 384 -3.09 -24.49 -28.26
C PRO A 384 -2.87 -25.97 -27.96
N THR A 385 -3.17 -26.83 -28.93
CA THR A 385 -2.81 -28.26 -28.87
C THR A 385 -1.30 -28.43 -28.90
N ILE A 386 -0.71 -28.92 -27.81
CA ILE A 386 0.73 -29.22 -27.75
C ILE A 386 1.04 -30.50 -28.53
N PRO A 387 1.93 -30.48 -29.55
CA PRO A 387 2.30 -31.68 -30.28
C PRO A 387 2.96 -32.72 -29.37
N PRO A 388 2.66 -34.03 -29.51
CA PRO A 388 3.26 -35.08 -28.68
C PRO A 388 4.79 -35.15 -28.71
N SER A 389 5.43 -34.57 -29.74
CA SER A 389 6.88 -34.50 -29.89
C SER A 389 7.54 -33.31 -29.16
N LYS A 390 6.76 -32.27 -28.77
CA LYS A 390 7.29 -31.07 -28.10
C LYS A 390 7.63 -31.42 -26.65
N LYS A 391 8.91 -31.32 -26.31
CA LYS A 391 9.38 -31.43 -24.92
C LYS A 391 9.01 -30.16 -24.16
N SER A 392 8.57 -30.32 -22.92
CA SER A 392 8.37 -29.21 -21.98
C SER A 392 9.68 -28.50 -21.66
N ASP A 393 9.62 -27.19 -21.47
CA ASP A 393 10.79 -26.37 -21.12
C ASP A 393 11.08 -26.49 -19.61
N GLN A 394 10.04 -26.65 -18.80
CA GLN A 394 10.14 -26.93 -17.37
C GLN A 394 9.16 -28.05 -16.96
N ALA A 395 9.46 -28.76 -15.87
CA ALA A 395 8.56 -29.75 -15.30
C ALA A 395 8.78 -29.91 -13.78
N GLY A 396 7.72 -30.24 -13.05
CA GLY A 396 7.75 -30.39 -11.60
C GLY A 396 6.43 -30.91 -11.03
N ILE A 397 6.35 -31.05 -9.71
CA ILE A 397 5.16 -31.53 -8.99
C ILE A 397 4.52 -30.38 -8.22
N ILE A 398 3.25 -30.07 -8.50
CA ILE A 398 2.48 -29.06 -7.77
C ILE A 398 1.37 -29.76 -7.00
N SER A 399 1.31 -29.49 -5.70
CA SER A 399 0.37 -30.15 -4.78
C SER A 399 -0.75 -29.24 -4.29
N ASP A 400 -0.68 -27.94 -4.61
CA ASP A 400 -1.69 -26.94 -4.29
C ASP A 400 -1.84 -26.00 -5.48
N PHE A 401 -3.06 -25.91 -6.01
CA PHE A 401 -3.42 -25.03 -7.12
C PHE A 401 -4.30 -23.87 -6.65
N GLN A 402 -4.36 -23.56 -5.36
CA GLN A 402 -5.17 -22.46 -4.84
C GLN A 402 -4.43 -21.12 -4.90
N GLY A 403 -5.06 -20.14 -5.55
CA GLY A 403 -4.62 -18.75 -5.57
C GLY A 403 -3.17 -18.57 -6.00
N ILE A 404 -2.79 -19.17 -7.12
CA ILE A 404 -1.49 -18.98 -7.77
C ILE A 404 -1.50 -17.61 -8.45
N ASP A 405 -0.82 -16.66 -7.84
CA ASP A 405 -0.61 -15.31 -8.36
C ASP A 405 0.73 -15.18 -9.10
N ALA A 406 1.02 -13.99 -9.61
CA ALA A 406 2.27 -13.68 -10.33
C ALA A 406 3.53 -14.14 -9.59
N GLN A 407 3.54 -14.09 -8.26
CA GLN A 407 4.66 -14.49 -7.42
C GLN A 407 4.81 -16.02 -7.42
N LYS A 408 3.72 -16.75 -7.23
CA LYS A 408 3.70 -18.23 -7.17
C LYS A 408 3.95 -18.92 -8.51
N PHE A 409 3.82 -18.21 -9.64
CA PHE A 409 4.25 -18.73 -10.95
C PHE A 409 5.78 -18.85 -11.11
N GLY A 410 6.57 -18.29 -10.18
CA GLY A 410 7.98 -18.63 -9.98
C GLY A 410 8.95 -18.19 -11.08
N GLY A 411 8.61 -17.19 -11.90
CA GLY A 411 9.42 -16.73 -13.03
C GLY A 411 8.83 -17.06 -14.40
N LEU A 412 7.71 -17.80 -14.45
CA LEU A 412 6.85 -17.87 -15.62
C LEU A 412 6.06 -16.56 -15.74
N ASN A 413 6.45 -15.72 -16.70
CA ASN A 413 6.00 -14.34 -16.80
C ASN A 413 4.85 -14.11 -17.76
N GLU A 414 5.13 -14.18 -19.05
CA GLU A 414 4.17 -13.99 -20.12
C GLU A 414 4.38 -15.10 -21.15
N ASP A 415 3.38 -15.32 -22.01
CA ASP A 415 3.46 -16.22 -23.15
C ASP A 415 3.87 -17.67 -22.76
N PHE A 416 3.18 -18.24 -21.77
CA PHE A 416 3.43 -19.62 -21.31
C PHE A 416 2.17 -20.46 -21.16
N ILE A 417 2.35 -21.78 -21.21
CA ILE A 417 1.28 -22.77 -21.03
C ILE A 417 1.69 -23.74 -19.93
N LEU A 418 0.76 -24.06 -19.04
CA LEU A 418 0.88 -25.13 -18.05
C LEU A 418 -0.06 -26.27 -18.39
N ILE A 419 0.44 -27.50 -18.27
CA ILE A 419 -0.37 -28.72 -18.32
C ILE A 419 -0.04 -29.56 -17.09
N ALA A 420 -1.00 -29.65 -16.17
CA ALA A 420 -0.94 -30.47 -14.97
C ALA A 420 -1.71 -31.78 -15.17
N LYS A 421 -1.06 -32.92 -14.95
CA LYS A 421 -1.60 -34.27 -15.19
C LYS A 421 -1.48 -35.13 -13.94
N GLY A 422 -2.51 -35.92 -13.67
CA GLY A 422 -2.48 -36.87 -12.57
C GLY A 422 -3.86 -37.45 -12.28
N TYR A 423 -4.18 -37.57 -11.00
CA TYR A 423 -5.42 -38.15 -10.49
C TYR A 423 -6.03 -37.27 -9.40
N LEU A 424 -7.35 -37.10 -9.46
CA LEU A 424 -8.20 -36.57 -8.40
C LEU A 424 -8.76 -37.76 -7.60
N TYR A 425 -8.42 -37.87 -6.32
CA TYR A 425 -8.85 -38.98 -5.46
C TYR A 425 -10.11 -38.64 -4.68
N ALA A 426 -11.10 -39.53 -4.76
CA ALA A 426 -12.30 -39.51 -3.94
C ALA A 426 -12.26 -40.72 -2.99
N GLU A 427 -12.15 -40.46 -1.68
CA GLU A 427 -12.08 -41.52 -0.66
C GLU A 427 -13.36 -42.37 -0.60
N LYS A 428 -14.49 -41.74 -0.93
CA LYS A 428 -15.83 -42.32 -1.02
C LYS A 428 -16.58 -41.63 -2.17
N ASP A 429 -17.74 -42.15 -2.54
CA ASP A 429 -18.64 -41.47 -3.47
C ASP A 429 -18.93 -40.04 -2.94
N LEU A 430 -18.66 -39.04 -3.78
CA LEU A 430 -18.63 -37.63 -3.40
C LEU A 430 -19.37 -36.77 -4.42
N ASN A 431 -20.34 -35.99 -3.94
CA ASN A 431 -20.94 -34.89 -4.68
C ASN A 431 -20.23 -33.59 -4.28
N THR A 432 -19.64 -32.88 -5.24
CA THR A 432 -18.85 -31.69 -4.95
C THR A 432 -18.92 -30.67 -6.09
N GLY A 433 -18.84 -29.40 -5.74
CA GLY A 433 -18.51 -28.35 -6.70
C GLY A 433 -17.02 -28.40 -7.07
N LEU A 434 -16.68 -28.12 -8.32
CA LEU A 434 -15.34 -27.81 -8.81
C LEU A 434 -15.34 -26.40 -9.40
N ARG A 435 -14.28 -25.65 -9.15
CA ARG A 435 -14.11 -24.26 -9.60
C ARG A 435 -12.72 -24.03 -10.16
N ILE A 436 -12.65 -23.29 -11.26
CA ILE A 436 -11.42 -22.74 -11.81
C ILE A 436 -11.58 -21.22 -11.87
N TRP A 437 -10.56 -20.50 -11.43
CA TRP A 437 -10.51 -19.04 -11.41
C TRP A 437 -9.20 -18.60 -12.05
N SER A 438 -9.22 -18.04 -13.25
CA SER A 438 -7.99 -17.73 -13.99
C SER A 438 -8.02 -16.39 -14.72
N ASP A 439 -6.85 -15.75 -14.77
CA ASP A 439 -6.53 -14.65 -15.70
C ASP A 439 -5.94 -15.28 -16.96
N ASP A 440 -6.56 -15.03 -18.11
CA ASP A 440 -6.44 -15.82 -19.34
C ASP A 440 -6.89 -17.30 -19.21
N GLY A 441 -6.63 -18.09 -20.25
CA GLY A 441 -7.31 -19.33 -20.54
C GLY A 441 -7.03 -20.47 -19.56
N SER A 442 -8.06 -21.19 -19.11
CA SER A 442 -7.91 -22.45 -18.37
C SER A 442 -8.96 -23.50 -18.71
N LYS A 443 -8.58 -24.79 -18.57
CA LYS A 443 -9.49 -25.94 -18.75
C LYS A 443 -9.25 -26.99 -17.68
N VAL A 444 -10.31 -27.69 -17.27
CA VAL A 444 -10.23 -28.86 -16.39
C VAL A 444 -10.97 -30.03 -17.00
N THR A 445 -10.24 -31.11 -17.25
CA THR A 445 -10.77 -32.38 -17.76
C THR A 445 -10.64 -33.45 -16.69
N VAL A 446 -11.72 -34.18 -16.40
CA VAL A 446 -11.75 -35.31 -15.43
C VAL A 446 -12.37 -36.53 -16.09
N ASP A 447 -11.76 -37.72 -15.93
CA ASP A 447 -12.15 -38.98 -16.61
C ASP A 447 -12.31 -38.81 -18.13
N GLY A 448 -11.51 -37.94 -18.75
CA GLY A 448 -11.59 -37.62 -20.18
C GLY A 448 -12.77 -36.74 -20.60
N LYS A 449 -13.56 -36.22 -19.65
CA LYS A 449 -14.64 -35.25 -19.90
C LYS A 449 -14.20 -33.84 -19.52
N LEU A 450 -14.42 -32.87 -20.40
CA LEU A 450 -14.21 -31.44 -20.11
C LEU A 450 -15.28 -30.96 -19.13
N ILE A 451 -14.85 -30.53 -17.93
CA ILE A 451 -15.74 -30.11 -16.84
C ILE A 451 -15.82 -28.59 -16.74
N LEU A 452 -14.67 -27.92 -16.85
CA LEU A 452 -14.57 -26.46 -16.79
C LEU A 452 -13.83 -25.98 -18.04
N ASP A 453 -14.41 -24.99 -18.72
CA ASP A 453 -13.84 -24.35 -19.90
C ASP A 453 -13.88 -22.83 -19.71
N ASN A 454 -12.71 -22.28 -19.43
CA ASN A 454 -12.44 -20.86 -19.24
C ASN A 454 -11.35 -20.42 -20.21
N ASP A 455 -11.35 -20.92 -21.44
CA ASP A 455 -10.33 -20.59 -22.46
C ASP A 455 -10.48 -19.16 -22.99
N GLY A 456 -9.38 -18.60 -23.53
CA GLY A 456 -9.34 -17.27 -24.11
C GLY A 456 -8.35 -16.32 -23.43
N GLN A 457 -8.12 -15.15 -24.03
CA GLN A 457 -7.46 -14.04 -23.35
C GLN A 457 -8.50 -13.15 -22.67
N HIS A 458 -8.38 -12.98 -21.35
CA HIS A 458 -9.33 -12.21 -20.55
C HIS A 458 -8.75 -11.88 -19.18
N GLY A 459 -9.32 -10.87 -18.51
CA GLY A 459 -9.04 -10.62 -17.09
C GLY A 459 -9.50 -11.79 -16.21
N THR A 460 -9.35 -11.66 -14.89
CA THR A 460 -9.53 -12.81 -14.01
C THR A 460 -11.02 -13.21 -13.89
N GLU A 461 -11.38 -14.39 -14.41
CA GLU A 461 -12.75 -14.90 -14.49
C GLU A 461 -12.92 -16.27 -13.81
N VAL A 462 -14.15 -16.60 -13.39
CA VAL A 462 -14.50 -17.83 -12.65
C VAL A 462 -15.42 -18.74 -13.48
N LYS A 463 -15.16 -20.05 -13.49
CA LYS A 463 -16.09 -21.10 -13.93
C LYS A 463 -16.28 -22.15 -12.85
N GLU A 464 -17.51 -22.63 -12.73
CA GLU A 464 -17.93 -23.61 -11.71
C GLU A 464 -18.77 -24.73 -12.33
N ALA A 465 -18.66 -25.94 -11.78
CA ALA A 465 -19.50 -27.08 -12.15
C ALA A 465 -19.70 -28.02 -10.95
N THR A 466 -20.83 -28.72 -10.91
CA THR A 466 -21.09 -29.76 -9.90
C THR A 466 -20.82 -31.15 -10.49
N VAL A 467 -20.07 -31.98 -9.78
CA VAL A 467 -19.71 -33.34 -10.21
C VAL A 467 -20.07 -34.38 -9.15
N LYS A 468 -20.36 -35.61 -9.60
CA LYS A 468 -20.48 -36.80 -8.77
C LYS A 468 -19.32 -37.74 -9.08
N LEU A 469 -18.37 -37.85 -8.16
CA LEU A 469 -17.21 -38.73 -8.24
C LEU A 469 -17.52 -40.04 -7.52
N THR A 470 -17.31 -41.18 -8.17
CA THR A 470 -17.31 -42.49 -7.48
C THR A 470 -16.03 -42.68 -6.68
N GLN A 471 -16.05 -43.46 -5.59
CA GLN A 471 -14.83 -43.80 -4.84
C GLN A 471 -13.68 -44.28 -5.75
N GLY A 472 -12.49 -43.69 -5.64
CA GLY A 472 -11.29 -44.09 -6.40
C GLY A 472 -10.50 -42.93 -6.98
N TYR A 473 -9.62 -43.24 -7.95
CA TYR A 473 -8.67 -42.29 -8.55
C TYR A 473 -9.12 -41.86 -9.95
N HIS A 474 -9.57 -40.61 -10.10
CA HIS A 474 -10.07 -40.07 -11.37
C HIS A 474 -8.97 -39.36 -12.15
N PRO A 475 -8.60 -39.80 -13.37
CA PRO A 475 -7.63 -39.07 -14.19
C PRO A 475 -8.05 -37.61 -14.39
N ILE A 476 -7.14 -36.68 -14.10
CA ILE A 476 -7.36 -35.23 -14.24
C ILE A 476 -6.27 -34.59 -15.10
N ILE A 477 -6.70 -33.65 -15.94
CA ILE A 477 -5.83 -32.73 -16.68
C ILE A 477 -6.32 -31.30 -16.41
N LEU A 478 -5.44 -30.45 -15.88
CA LEU A 478 -5.66 -29.02 -15.77
C LEU A 478 -4.71 -28.30 -16.74
N GLU A 479 -5.27 -27.46 -17.58
CA GLU A 479 -4.55 -26.66 -18.57
C GLU A 479 -4.71 -25.18 -18.25
N TYR A 480 -3.64 -24.41 -18.40
CA TYR A 480 -3.63 -22.97 -18.20
C TYR A 480 -2.74 -22.30 -19.25
N MET A 481 -3.18 -21.18 -19.79
CA MET A 481 -2.43 -20.34 -20.72
C MET A 481 -2.39 -18.93 -20.15
N GLN A 482 -1.19 -18.37 -20.09
CA GLN A 482 -0.95 -16.97 -19.79
C GLN A 482 -0.48 -16.25 -21.04
N GLY A 483 -1.17 -15.17 -21.41
CA GLY A 483 -0.78 -14.20 -22.41
C GLY A 483 0.05 -13.07 -21.77
N LYS A 484 -0.48 -11.85 -21.82
CA LYS A 484 0.21 -10.62 -21.35
C LYS A 484 -0.57 -9.94 -20.23
N GLY A 485 0.14 -9.22 -19.36
CA GLY A 485 -0.48 -8.45 -18.27
C GLY A 485 -0.53 -9.20 -16.94
N GLY A 486 -1.69 -9.16 -16.27
CA GLY A 486 -1.91 -9.91 -15.03
C GLY A 486 -1.78 -11.41 -15.26
N ARG A 487 -1.65 -12.19 -14.19
CA ARG A 487 -1.71 -13.66 -14.25
C ARG A 487 -2.24 -14.22 -12.95
N TYR A 488 -3.16 -15.18 -13.01
CA TYR A 488 -3.77 -15.80 -11.85
C TYR A 488 -4.36 -17.17 -12.19
N LEU A 489 -4.28 -18.13 -11.28
CA LEU A 489 -4.90 -19.44 -11.39
C LEU A 489 -5.29 -19.99 -10.02
N SER A 490 -6.54 -20.39 -9.84
CA SER A 490 -7.02 -21.13 -8.66
C SER A 490 -7.86 -22.32 -9.08
N PHE A 491 -7.52 -23.53 -8.63
CA PHE A 491 -8.38 -24.73 -8.76
C PHE A 491 -8.86 -25.20 -7.39
N GLU A 492 -10.18 -25.21 -7.24
CA GLU A 492 -10.85 -25.31 -5.95
C GLU A 492 -12.03 -26.28 -6.01
N TRP A 493 -12.42 -26.78 -4.84
CA TRP A 493 -13.61 -27.61 -4.68
C TRP A 493 -14.49 -27.11 -3.54
N LYS A 494 -15.74 -27.57 -3.52
CA LYS A 494 -16.68 -27.33 -2.44
C LYS A 494 -17.51 -28.59 -2.21
N PRO A 495 -17.09 -29.46 -1.26
CA PRO A 495 -17.92 -30.56 -0.79
C PRO A 495 -19.29 -30.06 -0.31
N GLU A 496 -20.33 -30.90 -0.40
CA GLU A 496 -21.73 -30.51 -0.13
C GLU A 496 -21.96 -29.93 1.29
N ASP A 497 -21.14 -30.33 2.26
CA ASP A 497 -21.16 -29.85 3.65
C ASP A 497 -20.24 -28.63 3.92
N ALA A 498 -19.46 -28.19 2.93
CA ALA A 498 -18.56 -27.05 3.07
C ALA A 498 -19.28 -25.70 2.90
N LYS A 499 -18.99 -24.75 3.81
CA LYS A 499 -19.58 -23.40 3.76
C LYS A 499 -18.95 -22.51 2.68
N GLU A 500 -17.65 -22.70 2.45
CA GLU A 500 -16.83 -21.90 1.54
C GLU A 500 -16.09 -22.79 0.54
N TRP A 501 -15.62 -22.19 -0.56
CA TRP A 501 -14.74 -22.86 -1.52
C TRP A 501 -13.32 -22.95 -0.96
N THR A 502 -12.65 -24.07 -1.16
CA THR A 502 -11.26 -24.27 -0.72
C THR A 502 -10.43 -24.89 -1.83
N GLY A 503 -9.10 -24.75 -1.76
CA GLY A 503 -8.20 -25.50 -2.62
C GLY A 503 -8.46 -27.00 -2.51
N VAL A 504 -8.23 -27.72 -3.62
CA VAL A 504 -8.25 -29.19 -3.59
C VAL A 504 -7.05 -29.66 -2.77
N PRO A 505 -7.24 -30.46 -1.71
CA PRO A 505 -6.16 -30.83 -0.82
C PRO A 505 -5.13 -31.68 -1.56
N SER A 506 -3.86 -31.54 -1.18
CA SER A 506 -2.75 -32.29 -1.77
C SER A 506 -2.88 -33.81 -1.63
N THR A 507 -3.66 -34.30 -0.67
CA THR A 507 -4.00 -35.72 -0.51
C THR A 507 -5.00 -36.21 -1.57
N ALA A 508 -5.74 -35.30 -2.20
CA ALA A 508 -6.68 -35.60 -3.27
C ALA A 508 -6.09 -35.39 -4.67
N LEU A 509 -4.92 -34.75 -4.81
CA LEU A 509 -4.21 -34.64 -6.08
C LEU A 509 -3.01 -35.57 -6.09
N LEU A 510 -2.87 -36.42 -7.11
CA LEU A 510 -1.84 -37.45 -7.14
C LEU A 510 -1.23 -37.62 -8.54
N HIS A 511 0.01 -38.10 -8.64
CA HIS A 511 0.69 -38.43 -9.89
C HIS A 511 1.38 -39.80 -9.79
N SER A 512 1.71 -40.40 -10.92
CA SER A 512 2.38 -41.70 -10.95
C SER A 512 3.90 -41.57 -10.77
N THR A 513 4.51 -42.50 -10.03
CA THR A 513 5.98 -42.60 -9.84
C THR A 513 6.77 -42.75 -11.15
N ASN A 514 6.12 -43.15 -12.24
CA ASN A 514 6.75 -43.31 -13.55
C ASN A 514 7.17 -41.99 -14.23
N VAL A 515 6.70 -40.83 -13.72
CA VAL A 515 7.09 -39.51 -14.24
C VAL A 515 8.48 -39.07 -13.80
N ASN A 516 9.13 -39.77 -12.85
CA ASN A 516 10.44 -39.40 -12.30
C ASN A 516 11.52 -39.24 -13.39
N SER A 517 11.49 -40.09 -14.41
CA SER A 517 12.40 -39.98 -15.58
C SER A 517 12.20 -38.69 -16.39
N LYS A 518 10.99 -38.11 -16.39
CA LYS A 518 10.65 -36.86 -17.09
C LYS A 518 11.06 -35.60 -16.32
N LEU A 519 11.29 -35.73 -15.02
CA LEU A 519 11.79 -34.66 -14.15
C LEU A 519 13.31 -34.49 -14.23
N GLN A 520 14.02 -35.48 -14.79
CA GLN A 520 15.49 -35.47 -14.83
C GLN A 520 16.02 -34.26 -15.62
N GLY A 521 16.78 -33.39 -14.94
CA GLY A 521 17.36 -32.17 -15.53
C GLY A 521 16.35 -31.06 -15.81
N LYS A 522 15.12 -31.17 -15.29
CA LYS A 522 14.09 -30.12 -15.38
C LYS A 522 13.74 -29.62 -13.99
N THR A 523 13.35 -28.36 -13.91
CA THR A 523 12.85 -27.77 -12.68
C THR A 523 11.73 -26.80 -13.04
N LEU A 524 10.56 -27.00 -12.44
CA LEU A 524 9.47 -26.06 -12.54
C LEU A 524 9.68 -24.94 -11.53
N SER A 525 9.75 -23.74 -12.08
CA SER A 525 9.77 -22.45 -11.40
C SER A 525 8.82 -22.35 -10.19
N MET A 526 7.61 -22.89 -10.35
CA MET A 526 6.54 -22.89 -9.33
C MET A 526 6.83 -23.80 -8.12
N VAL A 527 7.75 -24.77 -8.22
CA VAL A 527 8.03 -25.78 -7.17
C VAL A 527 9.11 -25.31 -6.18
N ILE A 528 9.93 -24.33 -6.57
CA ILE A 528 10.98 -23.74 -5.71
C ILE A 528 10.35 -22.74 -4.71
N GLY A 529 9.02 -22.60 -4.71
CA GLY A 529 8.27 -21.51 -4.09
C GLY A 529 8.31 -21.45 -2.57
N SER A 530 9.39 -20.92 -2.01
CA SER A 530 9.22 -19.78 -1.12
C SER A 530 9.79 -18.57 -1.83
N VAL A 531 8.99 -17.51 -1.91
CA VAL A 531 9.52 -16.25 -2.39
C VAL A 531 10.43 -15.71 -1.29
N ILE A 532 11.71 -15.54 -1.60
CA ILE A 532 12.69 -15.03 -0.66
C ILE A 532 12.52 -13.50 -0.64
N PRO A 533 12.07 -12.90 0.47
CA PRO A 533 11.93 -11.44 0.56
C PRO A 533 13.25 -10.75 0.21
N GLY A 534 13.16 -9.68 -0.58
CA GLY A 534 14.33 -8.93 -1.05
C GLY A 534 15.05 -9.54 -2.24
N ASP A 535 14.64 -10.73 -2.70
CA ASP A 535 15.21 -11.40 -3.87
C ASP A 535 14.16 -11.56 -4.97
N MET A 536 14.26 -10.73 -6.00
CA MET A 536 13.27 -10.62 -7.09
C MET A 536 11.83 -10.40 -6.61
N SER A 537 11.68 -9.98 -5.36
CA SER A 537 10.41 -9.82 -4.68
C SER A 537 10.51 -8.78 -3.57
N SER A 538 9.36 -8.21 -3.21
CA SER A 538 9.29 -7.23 -2.14
C SER A 538 9.82 -7.80 -0.82
N GLU A 539 10.52 -6.95 -0.09
CA GLU A 539 10.70 -7.17 1.34
C GLU A 539 9.34 -7.31 2.02
N VAL A 540 9.29 -7.98 3.16
CA VAL A 540 8.04 -8.14 3.93
C VAL A 540 8.13 -7.53 5.33
N SER A 541 9.32 -7.09 5.72
CA SER A 541 9.60 -6.60 7.08
C SER A 541 10.24 -5.22 7.08
N VAL A 542 10.28 -4.61 8.26
CA VAL A 542 10.96 -3.33 8.49
C VAL A 542 12.46 -3.55 8.39
N HIS A 543 13.15 -2.59 7.77
CA HIS A 543 14.60 -2.64 7.64
C HIS A 543 15.30 -2.78 9.00
N PRO A 544 16.27 -3.70 9.18
CA PRO A 544 16.82 -4.04 10.52
C PRO A 544 17.47 -2.87 11.26
N SER A 545 17.98 -1.88 10.52
CA SER A 545 18.53 -0.64 11.08
C SER A 545 17.49 0.35 11.61
N TYR A 546 16.19 0.03 11.59
CA TYR A 546 15.12 0.89 12.07
C TYR A 546 14.22 0.17 13.08
N ASP A 547 13.92 0.85 14.17
CA ASP A 547 12.86 0.44 15.09
C ASP A 547 11.54 1.09 14.64
N LEU A 548 10.50 0.27 14.51
CA LEU A 548 9.15 0.70 14.15
C LEU A 548 8.30 0.88 15.42
N THR A 549 7.66 2.04 15.51
CA THR A 549 6.69 2.38 16.58
C THR A 549 5.45 3.03 15.96
N GLN A 550 4.33 3.03 16.68
CA GLN A 550 3.13 3.75 16.27
C GLN A 550 3.28 5.25 16.55
N ALA A 551 2.71 6.09 15.69
CA ALA A 551 2.66 7.54 15.86
C ALA A 551 1.22 8.06 15.93
N ARG A 552 0.29 7.18 16.30
CA ARG A 552 -1.13 7.47 16.51
C ARG A 552 -1.71 6.60 17.64
N PRO A 553 -2.79 7.05 18.30
CA PRO A 553 -3.64 6.18 19.10
C PRO A 553 -4.29 5.09 18.24
N TRP A 554 -4.64 3.97 18.85
CA TRP A 554 -5.22 2.82 18.12
C TRP A 554 -6.58 3.11 17.49
N ASP A 555 -7.38 3.99 18.09
CA ASP A 555 -8.72 4.41 17.64
C ASP A 555 -8.70 5.56 16.64
N PHE A 556 -7.53 6.16 16.41
CA PHE A 556 -7.34 7.18 15.38
C PHE A 556 -6.80 6.55 14.10
N LEU A 557 -7.55 6.66 12.99
CA LEU A 557 -7.31 5.89 11.75
C LEU A 557 -7.11 6.83 10.55
N PRO A 558 -6.07 7.67 10.55
CA PRO A 558 -5.93 8.74 9.58
C PRO A 558 -5.50 8.24 8.20
N LYS A 559 -6.26 8.64 7.17
CA LYS A 559 -5.81 8.61 5.77
C LYS A 559 -4.94 9.82 5.51
N VAL A 560 -3.63 9.74 5.70
CA VAL A 560 -2.78 10.93 5.78
C VAL A 560 -2.55 11.56 4.40
N GLY A 561 -3.10 12.76 4.20
CA GLY A 561 -2.97 13.55 2.97
C GLY A 561 -1.76 14.49 2.96
N GLY A 562 -1.39 15.04 4.11
CA GLY A 562 -0.25 15.95 4.32
C GLY A 562 0.21 15.89 5.77
N MET A 563 1.48 16.20 6.04
CA MET A 563 2.00 16.27 7.41
C MET A 563 3.22 17.19 7.53
N ASP A 564 3.37 17.84 8.68
CA ASP A 564 4.58 18.58 9.06
C ASP A 564 4.60 18.83 10.58
N PHE A 565 5.75 19.22 11.11
CA PHE A 565 5.90 19.52 12.54
C PHE A 565 5.78 21.00 12.86
N MET A 566 5.07 21.30 13.94
CA MET A 566 5.11 22.59 14.64
C MET A 566 6.46 22.75 15.35
N ALA A 567 6.83 23.98 15.71
CA ALA A 567 8.11 24.29 16.35
C ALA A 567 8.30 23.61 17.73
N ASP A 568 7.20 23.31 18.42
CA ASP A 568 7.19 22.61 19.72
C ASP A 568 7.26 21.08 19.62
N GLY A 569 7.28 20.54 18.39
CA GLY A 569 7.29 19.09 18.13
C GLY A 569 5.90 18.45 18.02
N THR A 570 4.82 19.23 18.10
CA THR A 570 3.47 18.76 17.76
C THR A 570 3.40 18.43 16.26
N LEU A 571 2.88 17.26 15.91
CA LEU A 571 2.70 16.84 14.51
C LEU A 571 1.34 17.33 14.00
N ALA A 572 1.34 18.12 12.94
CA ALA A 572 0.13 18.50 12.21
C ALA A 572 -0.07 17.55 11.02
N ILE A 573 -1.29 17.01 10.85
CA ILE A 573 -1.64 16.19 9.68
C ILE A 573 -2.96 16.66 9.07
N SER A 574 -3.06 16.57 7.73
CA SER A 574 -4.33 16.67 7.01
C SER A 574 -4.80 15.28 6.56
N THR A 575 -6.11 15.07 6.44
CA THR A 575 -6.68 13.77 6.09
C THR A 575 -7.46 13.78 4.77
N TRP A 576 -7.27 12.71 3.99
CA TRP A 576 -8.01 12.43 2.76
C TRP A 576 -9.23 11.54 3.06
N ASP A 577 -10.23 12.16 3.68
CA ASP A 577 -11.47 11.53 4.14
C ASP A 577 -12.66 12.49 3.96
N PRO A 578 -13.92 12.07 4.23
CA PRO A 578 -15.11 12.90 4.03
C PRO A 578 -15.10 14.24 4.76
N SER A 579 -14.40 14.30 5.90
CA SER A 579 -14.36 15.49 6.74
C SER A 579 -13.31 16.50 6.28
N GLY A 580 -12.29 16.07 5.53
CA GLY A 580 -11.21 16.92 5.06
C GLY A 580 -10.57 17.69 6.21
N SER A 581 -10.12 16.97 7.23
CA SER A 581 -9.74 17.56 8.51
C SER A 581 -8.25 17.84 8.64
N VAL A 582 -7.90 18.73 9.57
CA VAL A 582 -6.54 18.87 10.10
C VAL A 582 -6.53 18.55 11.58
N TYR A 583 -5.56 17.74 12.00
CA TYR A 583 -5.36 17.31 13.37
C TYR A 583 -3.97 17.70 13.87
N LEU A 584 -3.90 18.02 15.16
CA LEU A 584 -2.65 18.13 15.91
C LEU A 584 -2.48 16.90 16.79
N LEU A 585 -1.28 16.30 16.74
CA LEU A 585 -0.88 15.15 17.54
C LEU A 585 0.30 15.51 18.44
N THR A 586 0.14 15.29 19.74
CA THR A 586 1.20 15.53 20.76
C THR A 586 1.74 14.21 21.30
N ASN A 587 2.98 14.22 21.79
CA ASN A 587 3.72 13.05 22.31
C ASN A 587 3.96 11.92 21.28
N VAL A 588 3.99 12.23 19.99
CA VAL A 588 4.19 11.24 18.92
C VAL A 588 5.58 10.61 18.94
N GLU A 589 6.57 11.27 19.54
CA GLU A 589 7.93 10.80 19.75
C GLU A 589 8.05 9.69 20.79
N SER A 590 7.04 9.55 21.67
CA SER A 590 6.98 8.47 22.67
C SER A 590 6.92 7.08 22.03
N GLY A 591 6.36 6.98 20.83
CA GLY A 591 6.08 5.72 20.15
C GLY A 591 5.00 4.86 20.81
N ASP A 592 4.35 5.38 21.86
CA ASP A 592 3.33 4.70 22.66
C ASP A 592 1.94 5.27 22.33
N PRO A 593 1.08 4.51 21.62
CA PRO A 593 -0.29 4.92 21.29
C PRO A 593 -1.12 5.45 22.46
N ALA A 594 -0.87 4.96 23.69
CA ALA A 594 -1.64 5.36 24.87
C ALA A 594 -1.29 6.78 25.37
N GLN A 595 -0.15 7.33 24.97
CA GLN A 595 0.32 8.66 25.39
C GLN A 595 0.06 9.75 24.36
N ILE A 596 -0.25 9.36 23.13
CA ILE A 596 -0.49 10.28 22.02
C ILE A 596 -1.89 10.88 22.16
N LYS A 597 -1.99 12.20 22.04
CA LYS A 597 -3.28 12.90 22.06
C LYS A 597 -3.53 13.54 20.71
N VAL A 598 -4.77 13.43 20.24
CA VAL A 598 -5.22 13.95 18.96
C VAL A 598 -6.25 15.05 19.21
N LYS A 599 -6.08 16.21 18.56
CA LYS A 599 -7.07 17.29 18.55
C LYS A 599 -7.37 17.66 17.10
N ARG A 600 -8.65 17.58 16.68
CA ARG A 600 -9.08 18.16 15.41
C ARG A 600 -9.11 19.67 15.55
N ILE A 601 -8.44 20.38 14.64
CA ILE A 601 -8.38 21.85 14.65
C ILE A 601 -9.12 22.47 13.47
N ALA A 602 -9.27 21.75 12.36
CA ALA A 602 -9.96 22.23 11.16
C ALA A 602 -10.71 21.09 10.46
N SER A 603 -11.71 21.45 9.64
CA SER A 603 -12.50 20.52 8.81
C SER A 603 -13.11 21.24 7.59
N GLY A 604 -13.65 20.48 6.64
CA GLY A 604 -14.33 21.03 5.45
C GLY A 604 -13.38 21.39 4.30
N LEU A 605 -12.16 20.84 4.30
CA LEU A 605 -11.18 21.02 3.23
C LEU A 605 -11.43 19.99 2.10
N ALA A 606 -11.26 20.40 0.85
CA ALA A 606 -11.46 19.55 -0.33
C ALA A 606 -10.19 18.78 -0.69
N GLU A 607 -10.15 17.50 -0.33
CA GLU A 607 -9.03 16.58 -0.64
C GLU A 607 -7.66 17.20 -0.26
N PRO A 608 -7.41 17.50 1.03
CA PRO A 608 -6.21 18.21 1.48
C PRO A 608 -4.97 17.30 1.43
N LEU A 609 -4.41 17.16 0.23
CA LEU A 609 -3.27 16.29 -0.09
C LEU A 609 -1.92 16.99 0.02
N GLY A 610 -1.85 18.10 0.76
CA GLY A 610 -0.59 18.67 1.20
C GLY A 610 -0.71 19.58 2.40
N LEU A 611 0.31 19.57 3.26
CA LEU A 611 0.39 20.39 4.45
C LEU A 611 1.85 20.81 4.67
N LYS A 612 2.07 22.07 5.03
CA LYS A 612 3.37 22.59 5.46
C LYS A 612 3.18 23.56 6.63
N VAL A 613 4.08 23.49 7.61
CA VAL A 613 4.15 24.45 8.71
C VAL A 613 5.33 25.39 8.47
N ILE A 614 5.08 26.70 8.53
CA ILE A 614 6.12 27.73 8.44
C ILE A 614 5.89 28.72 9.57
N HIS A 615 6.83 28.81 10.51
CA HIS A 615 6.71 29.63 11.72
C HIS A 615 5.37 29.40 12.45
N ASP A 616 5.04 28.14 12.72
CA ASP A 616 3.77 27.69 13.35
C ASP A 616 2.49 28.09 12.60
N THR A 617 2.61 28.58 11.37
CA THR A 617 1.47 28.82 10.47
C THR A 617 1.25 27.60 9.59
N ILE A 618 0.02 27.06 9.60
CA ILE A 618 -0.34 25.88 8.80
C ILE A 618 -0.86 26.32 7.44
N TYR A 619 -0.22 25.82 6.39
CA TYR A 619 -0.63 25.94 4.99
C TYR A 619 -1.09 24.59 4.47
N VAL A 620 -2.24 24.55 3.81
CA VAL A 620 -2.83 23.33 3.25
C VAL A 620 -3.02 23.48 1.75
N MET A 621 -2.46 22.55 0.98
CA MET A 621 -2.76 22.39 -0.44
C MET A 621 -4.01 21.52 -0.58
N GLN A 622 -5.06 22.12 -1.13
CA GLN A 622 -6.28 21.43 -1.50
C GLN A 622 -6.35 21.32 -3.01
N LYS A 623 -7.28 20.51 -3.51
CA LYS A 623 -7.54 20.39 -4.95
C LYS A 623 -7.76 21.72 -5.67
N GLN A 624 -8.38 22.67 -4.97
CA GLN A 624 -8.94 23.90 -5.55
C GLN A 624 -8.20 25.17 -5.10
N GLU A 625 -7.53 25.16 -3.95
CA GLU A 625 -6.86 26.34 -3.41
C GLU A 625 -5.71 26.00 -2.44
N LEU A 626 -4.80 26.96 -2.27
CA LEU A 626 -3.82 26.99 -1.20
C LEU A 626 -4.42 27.81 -0.05
N THR A 627 -4.54 27.19 1.12
CA THR A 627 -5.23 27.79 2.27
C THR A 627 -4.29 27.95 3.44
N ARG A 628 -4.33 29.13 4.09
CA ARG A 628 -3.72 29.36 5.40
C ARG A 628 -4.78 29.21 6.47
N LEU A 629 -4.48 28.42 7.50
CA LEU A 629 -5.36 28.23 8.66
C LEU A 629 -4.94 29.19 9.77
N VAL A 630 -5.89 29.91 10.35
CA VAL A 630 -5.65 30.91 11.41
C VAL A 630 -6.58 30.67 12.58
N ASP A 631 -5.98 30.53 13.75
CA ASP A 631 -6.64 30.59 15.07
C ASP A 631 -6.51 32.04 15.57
N ASN A 632 -7.64 32.75 15.65
CA ASN A 632 -7.67 34.17 15.98
C ASN A 632 -7.79 34.42 17.49
N ASP A 633 -8.30 33.46 18.26
CA ASP A 633 -8.56 33.63 19.69
C ASP A 633 -7.69 32.75 20.62
N GLY A 634 -6.90 31.84 20.03
CA GLY A 634 -5.93 31.00 20.72
C GLY A 634 -6.55 29.82 21.45
N ASP A 635 -7.80 29.45 21.16
CA ASP A 635 -8.45 28.27 21.74
C ASP A 635 -7.95 26.94 21.12
N GLY A 636 -7.11 27.04 20.09
CA GLY A 636 -6.53 25.95 19.33
C GLY A 636 -7.49 25.29 18.36
N LEU A 637 -8.57 25.97 17.95
CA LEU A 637 -9.43 25.66 16.81
C LEU A 637 -9.21 26.72 15.72
N ILE A 638 -9.40 26.34 14.46
CA ILE A 638 -9.25 27.27 13.35
C ILE A 638 -10.54 28.05 13.16
N ASP A 639 -10.45 29.35 13.42
CA ASP A 639 -11.53 30.32 13.17
C ASP A 639 -11.61 30.72 11.70
N GLU A 640 -10.47 30.81 11.01
CA GLU A 640 -10.39 31.45 9.71
C GLU A 640 -9.55 30.64 8.71
N TYR A 641 -10.15 30.37 7.56
CA TYR A 641 -9.60 29.63 6.42
C TYR A 641 -9.31 30.61 5.30
N GLN A 642 -8.09 31.14 5.25
CA GLN A 642 -7.73 32.18 4.30
C GLN A 642 -7.27 31.59 2.97
N CYS A 643 -7.92 31.97 1.87
CA CYS A 643 -7.52 31.58 0.53
C CYS A 643 -6.32 32.44 0.10
N ILE A 644 -5.13 31.82 0.02
CA ILE A 644 -3.89 32.49 -0.40
C ILE A 644 -3.83 32.57 -1.92
N ASN A 645 -4.10 31.45 -2.59
CA ASN A 645 -4.10 31.38 -4.05
C ASN A 645 -5.04 30.29 -4.55
N ASN A 646 -5.73 30.59 -5.64
CA ASN A 646 -6.67 29.67 -6.29
C ASN A 646 -6.67 29.87 -7.83
N LYS A 647 -5.56 30.37 -8.40
CA LYS A 647 -5.49 30.87 -9.80
C LYS A 647 -5.31 29.78 -10.87
N TRP A 648 -5.07 28.52 -10.51
CA TRP A 648 -5.00 27.42 -11.49
C TRP A 648 -6.40 26.96 -11.90
N GLN A 649 -6.53 26.37 -13.09
CA GLN A 649 -7.80 25.81 -13.53
C GLN A 649 -8.07 24.47 -12.83
N THR A 650 -9.34 24.19 -12.57
CA THR A 650 -9.80 22.98 -11.89
C THR A 650 -11.05 22.50 -12.60
N SER A 651 -11.16 21.19 -12.82
CA SER A 651 -12.30 20.52 -13.41
C SER A 651 -13.11 19.75 -12.36
N GLY A 652 -14.20 19.12 -12.81
CA GLY A 652 -15.00 18.23 -11.97
C GLY A 652 -14.44 16.80 -11.84
N ASN A 653 -13.27 16.52 -12.42
CA ASN A 653 -12.73 15.16 -12.51
C ASN A 653 -12.28 14.64 -11.13
N PHE A 654 -12.53 13.36 -10.84
CA PHE A 654 -12.25 12.76 -9.53
C PHE A 654 -10.76 12.58 -9.21
N HIS A 655 -9.89 12.56 -10.24
CA HIS A 655 -8.47 12.25 -10.13
C HIS A 655 -7.57 13.50 -10.28
N GLU A 656 -8.17 14.68 -10.41
CA GLU A 656 -7.47 15.95 -10.61
C GLU A 656 -6.89 16.50 -9.29
N PHE A 657 -6.00 15.74 -8.68
CA PHE A 657 -5.40 16.05 -7.39
C PHE A 657 -4.41 17.21 -7.46
N SER A 658 -4.21 17.84 -6.30
CA SER A 658 -3.11 18.78 -6.10
C SER A 658 -2.30 18.32 -4.91
N PHE A 659 -1.03 17.99 -5.13
CA PHE A 659 -0.16 17.38 -4.13
C PHE A 659 0.88 18.37 -3.61
N GLY A 660 1.35 18.17 -2.38
CA GLY A 660 2.26 19.10 -1.73
C GLY A 660 2.45 18.78 -0.25
N LEU A 661 3.11 19.64 0.52
CA LEU A 661 3.79 20.87 0.10
C LEU A 661 5.27 20.76 0.45
N ALA A 662 6.14 21.27 -0.42
CA ALA A 662 7.55 21.49 -0.09
C ALA A 662 7.81 22.97 0.16
N GLU A 663 8.72 23.30 1.06
CA GLU A 663 9.17 24.67 1.31
C GLU A 663 10.65 24.78 0.94
N LYS A 664 11.00 25.86 0.23
CA LYS A 664 12.39 26.22 -0.05
C LYS A 664 12.48 27.75 -0.16
N ASN A 665 13.36 28.35 0.65
CA ASN A 665 13.66 29.79 0.63
C ASN A 665 12.45 30.70 0.91
N GLY A 666 11.47 30.25 1.69
CA GLY A 666 10.24 30.98 1.98
C GLY A 666 9.14 30.82 0.93
N ASP A 667 9.38 30.07 -0.15
CA ASP A 667 8.39 29.74 -1.17
C ASP A 667 7.83 28.33 -0.96
N LEU A 668 6.56 28.16 -1.32
CA LEU A 668 5.89 26.85 -1.30
C LEU A 668 5.82 26.25 -2.70
N TYR A 669 5.99 24.94 -2.80
CA TYR A 669 5.94 24.20 -4.04
C TYR A 669 4.91 23.07 -3.98
N ALA A 670 4.18 22.90 -5.08
CA ALA A 670 3.14 21.89 -5.24
C ALA A 670 3.18 21.29 -6.65
N THR A 671 2.41 20.22 -6.87
CA THR A 671 2.20 19.61 -8.18
C THR A 671 0.72 19.46 -8.49
N LEU A 672 0.36 19.60 -9.77
CA LEU A 672 -1.01 19.57 -10.26
C LEU A 672 -1.19 18.36 -11.19
N ALA A 673 -1.96 17.35 -10.77
CA ALA A 673 -2.19 16.13 -11.54
C ALA A 673 -3.18 16.34 -12.70
N THR A 674 -3.09 15.48 -13.72
CA THR A 674 -4.00 15.49 -14.87
C THR A 674 -5.33 14.80 -14.56
N ASP A 675 -6.35 15.12 -15.35
CA ASP A 675 -7.65 14.44 -15.32
C ASP A 675 -7.53 13.00 -15.82
N ILE A 676 -8.14 12.06 -15.11
CA ILE A 676 -8.10 10.63 -15.45
C ILE A 676 -9.53 10.09 -15.60
N LEU A 677 -9.75 9.18 -16.54
CA LEU A 677 -10.98 8.42 -16.71
C LEU A 677 -10.99 7.19 -15.80
N PRO A 678 -12.16 6.69 -15.36
CA PRO A 678 -12.24 5.39 -14.71
C PRO A 678 -11.50 4.33 -15.54
N GLY A 679 -10.60 3.57 -14.91
CA GLY A 679 -9.71 2.63 -15.60
C GLY A 679 -8.29 3.15 -15.88
N GLY A 680 -8.00 4.43 -15.61
CA GLY A 680 -6.62 4.94 -15.53
C GLY A 680 -6.08 5.67 -16.75
N ALA A 681 -6.83 5.84 -17.84
CA ALA A 681 -6.40 6.61 -19.00
C ALA A 681 -6.56 8.13 -18.76
N SER A 682 -5.66 8.97 -19.27
CA SER A 682 -5.84 10.43 -19.22
C SER A 682 -7.10 10.85 -19.99
N ALA A 683 -7.84 11.83 -19.45
CA ALA A 683 -8.98 12.42 -20.12
C ALA A 683 -8.54 13.24 -21.36
N PRO A 684 -9.32 13.29 -22.44
CA PRO A 684 -8.94 13.96 -23.68
C PRO A 684 -8.94 15.50 -23.60
N ASN A 685 -9.70 16.08 -22.67
CA ASN A 685 -9.83 17.53 -22.50
C ASN A 685 -9.21 17.94 -21.16
N GLN A 686 -7.89 18.13 -21.13
CA GLN A 686 -7.16 18.55 -19.94
C GLN A 686 -7.25 20.07 -19.74
N PRO A 687 -7.40 20.57 -18.50
CA PRO A 687 -7.16 21.98 -18.22
C PRO A 687 -5.67 22.32 -18.42
N PRO A 688 -5.33 23.38 -19.19
CA PRO A 688 -3.95 23.76 -19.48
C PRO A 688 -3.00 23.92 -18.28
N SER A 689 -3.52 24.24 -17.09
CA SER A 689 -2.69 24.36 -15.88
C SER A 689 -2.28 23.02 -15.24
N ARG A 690 -2.89 21.90 -15.64
CA ARG A 690 -2.59 20.57 -15.07
C ARG A 690 -1.34 19.96 -15.69
N GLY A 691 -0.79 18.93 -15.05
CA GLY A 691 0.49 18.32 -15.45
C GLY A 691 1.72 19.18 -15.18
N HIS A 692 1.66 20.02 -14.13
CA HIS A 692 2.69 21.01 -13.80
C HIS A 692 3.21 20.90 -12.36
N ALA A 693 4.47 21.28 -12.17
CA ALA A 693 5.01 21.69 -10.88
C ALA A 693 4.91 23.21 -10.76
N VAL A 694 4.46 23.70 -9.60
CA VAL A 694 4.18 25.12 -9.38
C VAL A 694 4.86 25.65 -8.11
N LYS A 695 5.08 26.96 -8.09
CA LYS A 695 5.62 27.72 -6.95
C LYS A 695 4.66 28.81 -6.53
N PHE A 696 4.45 28.95 -5.23
CA PHE A 696 3.75 30.06 -4.59
C PHE A 696 4.76 30.94 -3.86
N ASP A 697 4.88 32.19 -4.29
CA ASP A 697 5.62 33.22 -3.57
C ASP A 697 4.78 33.66 -2.36
N LEU A 698 5.16 33.26 -1.15
CA LEU A 698 4.35 33.54 0.04
C LEU A 698 4.18 35.03 0.35
N PRO A 699 5.20 35.91 0.18
CA PRO A 699 5.04 37.34 0.43
C PRO A 699 3.97 38.00 -0.44
N SER A 700 3.88 37.66 -1.73
CA SER A 700 2.89 38.22 -2.65
C SER A 700 1.62 37.38 -2.80
N GLY A 701 1.69 36.08 -2.51
CA GLY A 701 0.67 35.07 -2.82
C GLY A 701 0.63 34.65 -4.29
N ASP A 702 1.59 35.08 -5.13
CA ASP A 702 1.56 34.81 -6.56
C ASP A 702 2.00 33.39 -6.94
N LEU A 703 1.40 32.89 -8.02
CA LEU A 703 1.62 31.55 -8.58
C LEU A 703 2.51 31.64 -9.83
N SER A 704 3.50 30.77 -9.93
CA SER A 704 4.31 30.57 -11.14
C SER A 704 4.45 29.09 -11.49
N TYR A 705 4.51 28.79 -12.79
CA TYR A 705 4.72 27.43 -13.31
C TYR A 705 6.21 27.19 -13.48
N ILE A 706 6.71 26.09 -12.91
CA ILE A 706 8.13 25.79 -12.84
C ILE A 706 8.51 24.73 -13.87
N ALA A 707 7.72 23.67 -13.99
CA ALA A 707 7.96 22.58 -14.93
C ALA A 707 6.64 21.96 -15.40
N SER A 708 6.69 21.24 -16.52
CA SER A 708 5.50 20.66 -17.18
C SER A 708 5.75 19.23 -17.66
N GLY A 709 4.72 18.59 -18.22
CA GLY A 709 4.80 17.22 -18.73
C GLY A 709 4.77 16.15 -17.62
N LEU A 710 4.13 16.46 -16.49
CA LEU A 710 3.82 15.50 -15.42
C LEU A 710 2.43 14.87 -15.65
N ARG A 711 2.19 13.67 -15.08
CA ARG A 711 0.88 13.00 -15.19
C ARG A 711 0.13 12.92 -13.86
N THR A 712 0.62 12.12 -12.92
CA THR A 712 0.08 12.06 -11.56
C THR A 712 1.26 12.15 -10.60
N PRO A 713 1.77 13.38 -10.38
CA PRO A 713 2.96 13.62 -9.58
C PRO A 713 2.64 13.59 -8.07
N ASN A 714 2.26 12.42 -7.54
CA ASN A 714 1.98 12.25 -6.12
C ASN A 714 3.29 12.34 -5.34
N GLY A 715 3.67 13.53 -4.89
CA GLY A 715 4.86 13.71 -4.06
C GLY A 715 5.83 14.74 -4.61
N ILE A 716 6.09 15.75 -3.79
CA ILE A 716 7.08 16.78 -4.00
C ILE A 716 7.81 17.00 -2.67
N GLY A 717 9.12 17.08 -2.71
CA GLY A 717 9.90 17.24 -1.48
C GLY A 717 11.31 17.74 -1.74
N ILE A 718 12.00 18.06 -0.64
CA ILE A 718 13.39 18.49 -0.65
C ILE A 718 14.28 17.26 -0.52
N GLY A 719 15.01 16.98 -1.59
CA GLY A 719 15.96 15.88 -1.67
C GLY A 719 17.38 16.31 -1.33
N ILE A 720 18.34 15.62 -1.92
CA ILE A 720 19.77 15.94 -1.79
C ILE A 720 20.09 17.33 -2.35
N ASP A 721 21.23 17.89 -1.94
CA ASP A 721 21.71 19.22 -2.36
C ASP A 721 20.71 20.37 -2.12
N ASN A 722 19.73 20.18 -1.23
CA ASN A 722 18.61 21.11 -1.00
C ASN A 722 17.80 21.40 -2.29
N GLU A 723 17.71 20.42 -3.19
CA GLU A 723 17.00 20.52 -4.47
C GLU A 723 15.59 19.91 -4.40
N ILE A 724 14.72 20.33 -5.32
CA ILE A 724 13.31 19.89 -5.37
C ILE A 724 13.20 18.66 -6.27
N PHE A 725 12.58 17.62 -5.74
CA PHE A 725 12.30 16.39 -6.47
C PHE A 725 10.82 16.04 -6.44
N VAL A 726 10.36 15.38 -7.51
CA VAL A 726 8.98 14.93 -7.67
C VAL A 726 8.96 13.45 -8.01
N ALA A 727 8.02 12.73 -7.44
CA ALA A 727 7.65 11.38 -7.84
C ALA A 727 6.44 11.45 -8.78
N ASP A 728 6.55 10.87 -9.98
CA ASP A 728 5.47 10.86 -10.97
C ASP A 728 5.06 9.44 -11.35
N ASN A 729 3.75 9.21 -11.40
CA ASN A 729 3.16 7.88 -11.54
C ASN A 729 2.93 7.50 -13.01
N GLN A 730 3.17 6.22 -13.33
CA GLN A 730 2.96 5.65 -14.66
C GLN A 730 1.51 5.70 -15.14
N GLY A 731 1.38 5.64 -16.47
CA GLY A 731 0.12 5.47 -17.18
C GLY A 731 0.33 5.75 -18.67
N ASP A 732 -0.68 6.30 -19.33
CA ASP A 732 -0.55 6.69 -20.73
C ASP A 732 0.51 7.78 -20.90
N TRP A 733 1.37 7.60 -21.89
CA TRP A 733 2.53 8.43 -22.24
C TRP A 733 3.60 8.55 -21.15
N LEU A 734 3.41 7.89 -20.01
CA LEU A 734 4.39 7.79 -18.92
C LEU A 734 4.65 6.30 -18.63
N PRO A 735 5.68 5.70 -19.26
CA PRO A 735 5.78 4.25 -19.38
C PRO A 735 6.05 3.50 -18.07
N SER A 736 6.71 4.15 -17.11
CA SER A 736 7.00 3.62 -15.78
C SER A 736 7.14 4.77 -14.80
N SER A 737 6.85 4.55 -13.52
CA SER A 737 7.01 5.57 -12.48
C SER A 737 8.44 6.12 -12.45
N LYS A 738 8.63 7.36 -12.02
CA LYS A 738 9.96 8.01 -12.03
C LYS A 738 10.15 9.06 -10.95
N ILE A 739 11.41 9.25 -10.53
CA ILE A 739 11.83 10.36 -9.68
C ILE A 739 12.52 11.43 -10.55
N LEU A 740 12.11 12.68 -10.39
CA LEU A 740 12.44 13.81 -11.25
C LEU A 740 13.13 14.91 -10.47
N HIS A 741 14.19 15.51 -11.02
CA HIS A 741 14.78 16.75 -10.50
C HIS A 741 14.11 17.96 -11.18
N ILE A 742 13.41 18.77 -10.38
CA ILE A 742 12.62 19.90 -10.88
C ILE A 742 13.51 21.12 -11.10
N THR A 743 13.49 21.64 -12.33
CA THR A 743 14.16 22.89 -12.73
C THR A 743 13.21 23.72 -13.58
N GLN A 744 13.42 25.03 -13.58
CA GLN A 744 12.63 25.97 -14.39
C GLN A 744 12.58 25.54 -15.87
N ASP A 745 11.39 25.58 -16.43
CA ASP A 745 11.04 25.28 -17.83
C ASP A 745 11.33 23.83 -18.29
N ALA A 746 11.63 22.91 -17.36
CA ALA A 746 11.81 21.50 -17.70
C ALA A 746 10.49 20.85 -18.16
N TRP A 747 10.59 19.94 -19.13
CA TRP A 747 9.47 19.14 -19.62
C TRP A 747 9.75 17.64 -19.42
N PHE A 748 8.81 16.90 -18.85
CA PHE A 748 9.00 15.52 -18.40
C PHE A 748 8.23 14.46 -19.20
N GLY A 749 7.86 14.73 -20.44
CA GLY A 749 7.47 13.67 -21.38
C GLY A 749 5.97 13.38 -21.49
N SER A 750 5.16 13.69 -20.47
CA SER A 750 3.70 13.49 -20.58
C SER A 750 3.08 14.47 -21.58
N ARG A 751 2.34 13.95 -22.55
CA ARG A 751 1.71 14.71 -23.64
C ARG A 751 0.20 14.88 -23.48
N SER A 752 -0.36 14.39 -22.37
CA SER A 752 -1.81 14.36 -22.17
C SER A 752 -2.46 15.74 -22.15
N VAL A 753 -1.74 16.79 -21.74
CA VAL A 753 -2.25 18.16 -21.62
C VAL A 753 -2.27 18.93 -22.93
N ASP A 754 -1.14 18.94 -23.65
CA ASP A 754 -0.99 19.66 -24.91
C ASP A 754 -0.15 18.84 -25.89
N PHE A 755 -0.82 17.96 -26.64
CA PHE A 755 -0.13 17.00 -27.50
C PHE A 755 0.62 17.68 -28.65
N GLU A 756 0.02 18.71 -29.26
CA GLU A 756 0.58 19.41 -30.41
C GLU A 756 1.70 20.36 -30.00
N GLY A 757 1.47 21.17 -28.95
CA GLY A 757 2.45 22.15 -28.48
C GLY A 757 3.67 21.52 -27.81
N THR A 758 3.55 20.32 -27.25
CA THR A 758 4.68 19.60 -26.63
C THR A 758 5.44 18.68 -27.59
N ALA A 759 4.99 18.53 -28.85
CA ALA A 759 5.55 17.56 -29.78
C ALA A 759 7.06 17.75 -30.06
N SER A 760 7.55 19.00 -29.99
CA SER A 760 8.94 19.39 -30.25
C SER A 760 9.78 19.60 -28.98
N LEU A 761 9.17 19.50 -27.79
CA LEU A 761 9.90 19.69 -26.53
C LEU A 761 10.84 18.53 -26.27
N LYS A 762 12.00 18.85 -25.69
CA LYS A 762 13.01 17.87 -25.28
C LYS A 762 12.71 17.40 -23.87
N GLU A 763 12.43 16.11 -23.71
CA GLU A 763 12.23 15.50 -22.39
C GLU A 763 13.52 15.60 -21.57
N LYS A 764 13.39 16.08 -20.33
CA LYS A 764 14.44 15.97 -19.32
C LYS A 764 14.41 14.54 -18.74
N PRO A 765 15.49 13.76 -18.84
CA PRO A 765 15.52 12.40 -18.30
C PRO A 765 15.26 12.37 -16.79
N PRO A 766 14.66 11.29 -16.27
CA PRO A 766 14.49 11.12 -14.83
C PRO A 766 15.82 10.85 -14.12
N VAL A 767 15.84 11.11 -12.82
CA VAL A 767 16.96 10.71 -11.95
C VAL A 767 16.99 9.18 -11.84
N VAL A 768 15.83 8.58 -11.56
CA VAL A 768 15.63 7.12 -11.60
C VAL A 768 14.27 6.76 -12.20
N TRP A 769 14.25 5.72 -13.02
CA TRP A 769 13.05 4.97 -13.34
C TRP A 769 12.74 4.00 -12.20
N LEU A 770 11.44 3.81 -11.95
CA LEU A 770 10.88 2.88 -10.98
C LEU A 770 10.07 1.84 -11.77
N PRO A 771 10.66 0.69 -12.11
CA PRO A 771 9.98 -0.35 -12.87
C PRO A 771 8.69 -0.82 -12.20
N GLN A 772 7.61 -0.77 -12.98
CA GLN A 772 6.27 -1.17 -12.57
C GLN A 772 6.23 -2.62 -12.10
N ASP A 773 5.50 -2.90 -11.02
CA ASP A 773 5.27 -4.21 -10.41
C ASP A 773 6.55 -4.90 -9.86
N GLU A 774 7.72 -4.29 -10.07
CA GLU A 774 9.02 -4.77 -9.57
C GLU A 774 9.48 -3.98 -8.35
N ILE A 775 9.38 -2.64 -8.40
CA ILE A 775 9.79 -1.76 -7.28
C ILE A 775 8.90 -0.54 -7.05
N GLY A 776 8.09 -0.11 -8.02
CA GLY A 776 7.23 1.07 -7.83
C GLY A 776 6.01 1.13 -8.73
N ASN A 777 4.89 1.57 -8.17
CA ASN A 777 3.60 1.66 -8.87
C ASN A 777 2.86 2.96 -8.58
N SER A 778 3.09 3.56 -7.41
CA SER A 778 2.51 4.84 -7.01
C SER A 778 3.46 5.50 -6.02
N PRO A 779 4.64 5.94 -6.50
CA PRO A 779 5.66 6.53 -5.64
C PRO A 779 5.10 7.82 -5.03
N SER A 780 5.60 8.15 -3.84
CA SER A 780 5.18 9.30 -3.07
C SER A 780 6.34 10.23 -2.72
N THR A 781 6.18 11.08 -1.71
CA THR A 781 7.08 12.20 -1.36
C THR A 781 8.56 11.81 -1.33
N PRO A 782 9.42 12.36 -2.21
CA PRO A 782 10.87 12.19 -2.13
C PRO A 782 11.47 13.05 -1.01
N LEU A 783 12.42 12.51 -0.24
CA LEU A 783 13.16 13.22 0.81
C LEU A 783 14.64 12.83 0.82
N ALA A 784 15.51 13.74 1.28
CA ALA A 784 16.86 13.36 1.67
C ALA A 784 16.85 12.41 2.88
N ILE A 785 17.83 11.49 2.95
CA ILE A 785 18.10 10.66 4.12
C ILE A 785 19.44 11.06 4.75
N ASN A 786 19.40 11.29 6.07
CA ASN A 786 20.53 11.84 6.83
C ASN A 786 20.99 10.92 7.98
N ASP A 787 20.54 9.66 8.01
CA ASP A 787 20.87 8.70 9.06
C ASP A 787 21.73 7.53 8.56
N GLY A 788 22.53 6.99 9.47
CA GLY A 788 23.35 5.80 9.23
C GLY A 788 24.34 5.92 8.07
N PRO A 789 24.66 4.81 7.39
CA PRO A 789 25.55 4.81 6.22
C PRO A 789 24.90 5.43 4.98
N TYR A 790 23.58 5.68 5.00
CA TYR A 790 22.81 6.16 3.86
C TYR A 790 22.86 7.69 3.68
N LYS A 791 23.53 8.41 4.58
CA LYS A 791 23.68 9.87 4.54
C LYS A 791 24.01 10.38 3.14
N GLY A 792 23.25 11.38 2.68
CA GLY A 792 23.43 11.99 1.36
C GLY A 792 22.75 11.22 0.22
N GLN A 793 21.86 10.28 0.52
CA GLN A 793 20.98 9.63 -0.45
C GLN A 793 19.55 10.19 -0.35
N MET A 794 18.61 9.59 -1.08
CA MET A 794 17.19 9.92 -0.99
C MET A 794 16.35 8.69 -0.63
N ILE A 795 15.12 8.96 -0.20
CA ILE A 795 14.06 7.98 0.01
C ILE A 795 12.76 8.49 -0.61
N HIS A 796 11.84 7.60 -0.94
CA HIS A 796 10.46 7.95 -1.28
C HIS A 796 9.49 6.88 -0.77
N GLY A 797 8.25 7.27 -0.45
CA GLY A 797 7.20 6.31 -0.11
C GLY A 797 6.59 5.66 -1.36
N GLU A 798 5.77 4.65 -1.17
CA GLU A 798 5.02 3.96 -2.22
C GLU A 798 3.62 3.61 -1.71
N VAL A 799 2.58 4.07 -2.41
CA VAL A 799 1.18 3.82 -2.02
C VAL A 799 0.72 2.45 -2.46
N THR A 800 1.06 2.03 -3.69
CA THR A 800 0.54 0.78 -4.27
C THR A 800 1.53 -0.37 -4.08
N HIS A 801 2.78 -0.20 -4.48
CA HIS A 801 3.81 -1.21 -4.21
C HIS A 801 4.14 -1.29 -2.69
N GLY A 802 3.83 -0.22 -1.96
CA GLY A 802 4.00 -0.15 -0.51
C GLY A 802 5.42 0.16 -0.04
N GLY A 803 5.54 0.55 1.22
CA GLY A 803 6.83 0.72 1.90
C GLY A 803 7.55 2.03 1.55
N VAL A 804 8.85 2.06 1.87
CA VAL A 804 9.79 3.15 1.53
C VAL A 804 10.92 2.56 0.69
N LYS A 805 11.29 3.26 -0.38
CA LYS A 805 12.39 2.88 -1.29
C LYS A 805 13.56 3.83 -1.11
N ARG A 806 14.78 3.34 -1.34
CA ARG A 806 16.01 4.13 -1.20
C ARG A 806 16.62 4.40 -2.57
N VAL A 807 17.09 5.61 -2.78
CA VAL A 807 17.70 6.07 -4.04
C VAL A 807 19.09 6.64 -3.77
N PHE A 808 20.12 6.00 -4.31
CA PHE A 808 21.44 6.61 -4.42
C PHE A 808 21.48 7.47 -5.69
N VAL A 809 22.05 8.66 -5.58
CA VAL A 809 22.14 9.63 -6.69
C VAL A 809 23.58 10.07 -6.87
N GLU A 810 24.00 10.25 -8.12
CA GLU A 810 25.26 10.87 -8.49
C GLU A 810 25.06 11.90 -9.61
N LYS A 811 26.07 12.75 -9.84
CA LYS A 811 26.10 13.72 -10.95
C LYS A 811 27.11 13.28 -12.00
N ILE A 812 26.63 13.06 -13.22
CA ILE A 812 27.50 12.84 -14.39
C ILE A 812 27.37 14.06 -15.30
N ASN A 813 28.49 14.76 -15.51
CA ASN A 813 28.53 16.03 -16.25
C ASN A 813 27.53 17.09 -15.72
N GLY A 814 27.31 17.12 -14.41
CA GLY A 814 26.40 18.07 -13.75
C GLY A 814 24.93 17.63 -13.68
N GLU A 815 24.53 16.59 -14.42
CA GLU A 815 23.16 16.07 -14.43
C GLU A 815 22.99 14.90 -13.44
N TYR A 816 21.85 14.87 -12.75
CA TYR A 816 21.52 13.80 -11.82
C TYR A 816 21.13 12.50 -12.56
N GLN A 817 21.66 11.39 -12.06
CA GLN A 817 21.19 10.03 -12.36
C GLN A 817 21.45 9.15 -11.16
N GLY A 818 20.83 7.97 -11.07
CA GLY A 818 20.96 7.17 -9.86
C GLY A 818 20.46 5.75 -9.97
N VAL A 819 20.32 5.13 -8.81
CA VAL A 819 19.85 3.75 -8.66
C VAL A 819 18.85 3.67 -7.51
N VAL A 820 17.80 2.88 -7.71
CA VAL A 820 16.79 2.60 -6.69
C VAL A 820 16.99 1.20 -6.12
N PHE A 821 16.77 1.06 -4.80
CA PHE A 821 16.86 -0.17 -4.03
C PHE A 821 15.59 -0.41 -3.22
N ARG A 822 15.28 -1.69 -2.98
CA ARG A 822 14.35 -2.09 -1.92
C ARG A 822 14.93 -1.63 -0.57
N PHE A 823 14.08 -1.19 0.36
CA PHE A 823 14.56 -0.64 1.63
C PHE A 823 13.67 -1.01 2.82
N ILE A 824 12.54 -0.33 3.05
CA ILE A 824 11.66 -0.62 4.20
C ILE A 824 10.33 -1.16 3.68
N GLN A 825 9.90 -2.32 4.18
CA GLN A 825 8.52 -2.80 4.09
C GLN A 825 7.97 -3.07 5.49
N GLY A 826 7.05 -4.04 5.66
CA GLY A 826 6.41 -4.37 6.93
C GLY A 826 5.48 -3.30 7.50
N LEU A 827 5.24 -2.19 6.79
CA LEU A 827 4.39 -1.09 7.25
C LEU A 827 2.89 -1.43 7.17
N GLU A 828 2.08 -0.71 7.95
CA GLU A 828 0.66 -1.04 8.12
C GLU A 828 -0.22 -0.64 6.92
N ALA A 829 0.26 0.27 6.06
CA ALA A 829 -0.45 0.83 4.90
C ALA A 829 0.53 1.27 3.79
N GLY A 830 -0.02 1.59 2.60
CA GLY A 830 0.71 2.25 1.53
C GLY A 830 1.11 3.68 1.90
N ILE A 831 2.35 4.08 1.62
CA ILE A 831 2.94 5.31 2.17
C ILE A 831 2.76 6.50 1.24
N ASN A 832 2.01 7.51 1.68
CA ASN A 832 1.70 8.71 0.91
C ASN A 832 2.58 9.90 1.28
N ARG A 833 2.81 10.11 2.58
CA ARG A 833 3.54 11.27 3.09
C ARG A 833 4.58 10.83 4.09
N MET A 834 5.69 11.54 4.10
CA MET A 834 6.77 11.32 5.04
C MET A 834 7.33 12.65 5.48
N VAL A 835 7.79 12.73 6.72
CA VAL A 835 8.50 13.91 7.24
C VAL A 835 9.48 13.48 8.32
N TRP A 836 10.62 14.16 8.39
CA TRP A 836 11.57 14.00 9.49
C TRP A 836 11.09 14.79 10.71
N GLY A 837 10.97 14.12 11.84
CA GLY A 837 10.60 14.75 13.11
C GLY A 837 11.78 15.41 13.81
N PRO A 838 11.51 16.32 14.77
CA PRO A 838 12.55 16.98 15.56
C PRO A 838 13.35 16.02 16.45
N ASP A 839 12.82 14.81 16.69
CA ASP A 839 13.47 13.73 17.44
C ASP A 839 14.44 12.87 16.59
N GLY A 840 14.63 13.25 15.32
CA GLY A 840 15.45 12.57 14.34
C GLY A 840 14.83 11.28 13.78
N ALA A 841 13.55 11.00 14.03
CA ALA A 841 12.87 9.85 13.45
C ALA A 841 12.14 10.22 12.15
N LEU A 842 11.94 9.25 11.26
CA LEU A 842 11.11 9.40 10.08
C LEU A 842 9.66 9.03 10.43
N TYR A 843 8.73 9.95 10.20
CA TYR A 843 7.30 9.71 10.33
C TYR A 843 6.71 9.39 8.96
N VAL A 844 5.90 8.33 8.87
CA VAL A 844 5.32 7.83 7.63
C VAL A 844 3.80 7.74 7.75
N GLY A 845 3.10 8.42 6.85
CA GLY A 845 1.63 8.47 6.79
C GLY A 845 1.08 7.59 5.69
N GLY A 846 0.17 6.71 6.07
CA GLY A 846 -0.48 5.74 5.22
C GLY A 846 -1.77 6.27 4.58
N ILE A 847 -2.07 5.79 3.36
CA ILE A 847 -3.33 6.05 2.66
C ILE A 847 -3.76 4.82 1.87
N GLY A 848 -5.06 4.68 1.63
CA GLY A 848 -5.61 3.65 0.76
C GLY A 848 -7.04 3.90 0.28
N ASN A 849 -7.34 3.34 -0.88
CA ASN A 849 -8.66 3.19 -1.48
C ASN A 849 -8.70 1.85 -2.25
N PRO A 850 -9.85 1.16 -2.33
CA PRO A 850 -10.04 -0.01 -3.19
C PRO A 850 -9.42 0.08 -4.59
N GLY A 851 -9.13 -1.09 -5.16
CA GLY A 851 -8.48 -1.19 -6.46
C GLY A 851 -6.97 -0.95 -6.37
N ASN A 852 -6.41 -0.16 -7.27
CA ASN A 852 -4.96 0.08 -7.37
C ASN A 852 -4.44 1.24 -6.51
N TRP A 853 -5.27 1.83 -5.63
CA TRP A 853 -4.93 2.98 -4.79
C TRP A 853 -4.58 2.58 -3.35
N GLN A 854 -4.00 1.39 -3.19
CA GLN A 854 -3.64 0.81 -1.91
C GLN A 854 -2.49 -0.19 -2.11
N GLN A 855 -1.82 -0.51 -1.01
CA GLN A 855 -1.05 -1.75 -0.95
C GLN A 855 -2.01 -2.91 -0.64
N SER A 856 -1.93 -3.99 -1.41
CA SER A 856 -2.71 -5.21 -1.18
C SER A 856 -2.49 -5.75 0.24
N ASP A 857 -3.58 -6.24 0.86
CA ASP A 857 -3.59 -6.84 2.21
C ASP A 857 -3.09 -5.93 3.34
N LYS A 858 -3.13 -4.61 3.13
CA LYS A 858 -2.77 -3.60 4.14
C LYS A 858 -3.94 -2.68 4.48
N LEU A 859 -3.77 -1.92 5.56
CA LEU A 859 -4.76 -0.93 5.99
C LEU A 859 -4.81 0.23 4.98
N TRP A 860 -5.95 0.93 4.97
CA TRP A 860 -6.17 2.11 4.13
C TRP A 860 -5.81 3.43 4.80
N TYR A 861 -5.22 3.33 5.99
CA TYR A 861 -4.87 4.43 6.88
C TYR A 861 -3.63 4.01 7.65
N GLY A 862 -2.89 4.98 8.17
CA GLY A 862 -1.79 4.67 9.08
C GLY A 862 -0.93 5.86 9.41
N LEU A 863 -0.24 5.80 10.54
CA LEU A 863 0.74 6.80 10.93
C LEU A 863 1.75 6.14 11.86
N GLN A 864 2.95 5.90 11.33
CA GLN A 864 3.99 5.15 12.02
C GLN A 864 5.29 5.96 12.07
N ARG A 865 6.18 5.57 12.98
CA ARG A 865 7.46 6.22 13.24
C ARG A 865 8.59 5.20 13.14
N LEU A 866 9.61 5.56 12.36
CA LEU A 866 10.81 4.76 12.09
C LEU A 866 12.03 5.49 12.66
N LYS A 867 12.67 4.90 13.67
CA LYS A 867 13.86 5.48 14.29
C LYS A 867 15.09 4.65 13.96
N TYR A 868 16.13 5.28 13.43
CA TYR A 868 17.40 4.61 13.18
C TYR A 868 18.00 4.10 14.51
N ASN A 869 18.33 2.81 14.55
CA ASN A 869 18.75 2.12 15.78
C ASN A 869 20.26 1.79 15.82
N GLY A 870 21.01 2.16 14.77
CA GLY A 870 22.46 1.93 14.69
C GLY A 870 22.88 0.48 14.37
N LYS A 871 21.93 -0.46 14.22
CA LYS A 871 22.27 -1.85 13.86
C LYS A 871 22.71 -1.90 12.39
N PRO A 872 23.83 -2.56 12.07
CA PRO A 872 24.26 -2.73 10.68
C PRO A 872 23.30 -3.67 9.94
N THR A 873 23.04 -3.34 8.67
CA THR A 873 22.38 -4.24 7.71
C THR A 873 23.35 -4.42 6.55
N PHE A 874 23.54 -5.66 6.08
CA PHE A 874 24.37 -5.93 4.90
C PHE A 874 23.56 -5.79 3.61
N GLU A 875 23.90 -4.82 2.77
CA GLU A 875 23.21 -4.53 1.51
C GLU A 875 24.08 -3.71 0.55
N MET A 876 23.62 -3.54 -0.69
CA MET A 876 24.22 -2.59 -1.64
C MET A 876 23.97 -1.15 -1.18
N LEU A 877 24.99 -0.46 -0.68
CA LEU A 877 24.93 0.94 -0.28
C LEU A 877 24.80 1.89 -1.48
N ALA A 878 25.56 1.65 -2.55
CA ALA A 878 25.56 2.48 -3.75
C ALA A 878 25.94 1.67 -5.00
N VAL A 879 25.43 2.08 -6.16
CA VAL A 879 25.93 1.64 -7.47
C VAL A 879 26.37 2.88 -8.22
N ARG A 880 27.61 2.90 -8.70
CA ARG A 880 28.18 4.02 -9.45
C ARG A 880 28.48 3.63 -10.88
N ALA A 881 28.13 4.48 -11.83
CA ALA A 881 28.52 4.29 -13.22
C ALA A 881 30.05 4.41 -13.37
N LYS A 882 30.62 3.56 -14.23
CA LYS A 882 32.01 3.62 -14.67
C LYS A 882 32.05 3.67 -16.20
N THR A 883 33.19 4.02 -16.78
CA THR A 883 33.32 4.14 -18.25
C THR A 883 33.05 2.82 -18.98
N ASP A 884 33.41 1.69 -18.37
CA ASP A 884 33.27 0.34 -18.95
C ASP A 884 32.52 -0.65 -18.03
N GLY A 885 31.66 -0.14 -17.13
CA GLY A 885 30.89 -0.97 -16.22
C GLY A 885 30.27 -0.22 -15.05
N VAL A 886 30.18 -0.88 -13.90
CA VAL A 886 29.63 -0.32 -12.65
C VAL A 886 30.46 -0.72 -11.43
N GLU A 887 30.43 0.09 -10.37
CA GLU A 887 30.99 -0.22 -9.05
C GLU A 887 29.86 -0.28 -8.03
N ILE A 888 29.70 -1.44 -7.40
CA ILE A 888 28.74 -1.71 -6.34
C ILE A 888 29.47 -1.59 -5.01
N GLU A 889 29.00 -0.73 -4.13
CA GLU A 889 29.49 -0.58 -2.76
C GLU A 889 28.49 -1.19 -1.79
N PHE A 890 28.98 -1.90 -0.79
CA PHE A 890 28.22 -2.56 0.27
C PHE A 890 28.44 -1.85 1.61
N THR A 891 27.44 -1.94 2.48
CA THR A 891 27.52 -1.44 3.86
C THR A 891 28.58 -2.17 4.69
N GLU A 892 28.70 -3.48 4.50
CA GLU A 892 29.66 -4.36 5.20
C GLU A 892 30.59 -5.08 4.21
N PRO A 893 31.79 -5.53 4.66
CA PRO A 893 32.69 -6.31 3.83
C PRO A 893 32.06 -7.65 3.42
N LEU A 894 32.27 -8.05 2.17
CA LEU A 894 31.99 -9.41 1.71
C LEU A 894 32.85 -10.42 2.46
N LYS A 895 32.32 -11.62 2.69
CA LYS A 895 33.13 -12.75 3.15
C LYS A 895 34.20 -13.07 2.10
N GLU A 896 35.39 -13.47 2.55
CA GLU A 896 36.45 -13.92 1.65
C GLU A 896 35.95 -15.10 0.80
N GLY A 897 36.15 -15.04 -0.51
CA GLY A 897 35.57 -15.99 -1.46
C GLY A 897 34.47 -15.42 -2.36
N ASP A 898 33.69 -14.47 -1.85
CA ASP A 898 32.48 -14.00 -2.53
C ASP A 898 32.73 -12.75 -3.40
N GLY A 899 31.92 -12.59 -4.46
CA GLY A 899 31.91 -11.41 -5.32
C GLY A 899 32.74 -11.48 -6.61
N TRP A 900 33.82 -12.29 -6.67
CA TRP A 900 34.67 -12.42 -7.86
C TRP A 900 34.09 -13.29 -8.99
N ASN A 901 33.10 -14.13 -8.70
CA ASN A 901 32.53 -15.02 -9.71
C ASN A 901 31.56 -14.26 -10.61
N VAL A 902 31.91 -14.11 -11.88
CA VAL A 902 31.06 -13.42 -12.89
C VAL A 902 29.67 -14.06 -13.04
N ASN A 903 29.53 -15.35 -12.76
CA ASN A 903 28.25 -16.06 -12.91
C ASN A 903 27.23 -15.71 -11.81
N ASP A 904 27.70 -15.11 -10.71
CA ASP A 904 26.85 -14.70 -9.59
C ASP A 904 26.06 -13.42 -9.92
N TRP A 905 26.38 -12.78 -11.05
CA TRP A 905 25.80 -11.52 -11.48
C TRP A 905 24.94 -11.72 -12.73
N GLU A 906 23.67 -11.34 -12.65
CA GLU A 906 22.84 -11.10 -13.82
C GLU A 906 22.73 -9.60 -14.03
N VAL A 907 23.05 -9.15 -15.24
CA VAL A 907 22.91 -7.73 -15.61
C VAL A 907 22.08 -7.63 -16.88
N LYS A 908 21.01 -6.84 -16.83
CA LYS A 908 20.15 -6.55 -17.99
C LYS A 908 20.17 -5.06 -18.27
N GLN A 909 19.95 -4.68 -19.52
CA GLN A 909 19.62 -3.30 -19.86
C GLN A 909 18.38 -3.22 -20.74
N TRP A 910 17.61 -2.15 -20.57
CA TRP A 910 16.47 -1.81 -21.43
C TRP A 910 16.19 -0.31 -21.38
N ARG A 911 15.33 0.16 -22.27
CA ARG A 911 14.74 1.50 -22.19
C ARG A 911 13.23 1.40 -22.27
N TYR A 912 12.59 2.49 -21.88
CA TYR A 912 11.14 2.63 -21.99
C TYR A 912 10.74 3.39 -23.26
N VAL A 913 9.57 3.06 -23.78
CA VAL A 913 8.92 3.81 -24.87
C VAL A 913 7.55 4.29 -24.37
N PRO A 914 7.29 5.60 -24.40
CA PRO A 914 5.96 6.14 -24.16
C PRO A 914 4.95 5.64 -25.20
N THR A 915 3.80 5.15 -24.73
CA THR A 915 2.68 4.71 -25.58
C THR A 915 1.39 5.32 -25.05
N LYS A 916 0.33 5.30 -25.86
CA LYS A 916 -1.02 5.73 -25.41
C LYS A 916 -1.67 4.76 -24.43
N ASP A 917 -1.19 3.52 -24.38
CA ASP A 917 -1.70 2.48 -23.50
C ASP A 917 -1.17 2.72 -22.08
N TYR A 918 -1.81 2.14 -21.07
CA TYR A 918 -1.38 2.34 -19.69
C TYR A 918 -0.02 1.66 -19.45
N GLY A 919 0.97 2.44 -18.99
CA GLY A 919 2.35 1.98 -18.88
C GLY A 919 3.01 1.85 -20.24
N GLY A 920 4.25 1.41 -20.29
CA GLY A 920 4.97 1.24 -21.55
C GLY A 920 5.94 0.07 -21.54
N PRO A 921 6.17 -0.54 -22.72
CA PRO A 921 6.99 -1.74 -22.80
C PRO A 921 8.45 -1.43 -22.48
N LYS A 922 9.11 -2.40 -21.83
CA LYS A 922 10.57 -2.50 -21.84
C LYS A 922 10.99 -2.93 -23.24
N VAL A 923 11.71 -2.07 -23.95
CA VAL A 923 12.27 -2.39 -25.27
C VAL A 923 13.78 -2.47 -25.20
N ASP A 924 14.39 -3.13 -26.20
CA ASP A 924 15.83 -3.38 -26.25
C ASP A 924 16.34 -4.12 -25.00
N ASN A 925 15.48 -4.95 -24.38
CA ASN A 925 15.80 -5.73 -23.19
C ASN A 925 16.82 -6.82 -23.54
N VAL A 926 18.06 -6.63 -23.10
CA VAL A 926 19.19 -7.53 -23.39
C VAL A 926 19.99 -7.85 -22.14
N ASN A 927 20.49 -9.07 -22.05
CA ASN A 927 21.48 -9.45 -21.05
C ASN A 927 22.85 -8.86 -21.41
N LEU A 928 23.44 -8.11 -20.50
CA LEU A 928 24.82 -7.64 -20.61
C LEU A 928 25.79 -8.72 -20.14
N LYS A 929 26.87 -8.92 -20.90
CA LYS A 929 27.92 -9.86 -20.52
C LYS A 929 28.79 -9.22 -19.44
N VAL A 930 28.87 -9.88 -18.28
CA VAL A 930 29.81 -9.55 -17.21
C VAL A 930 31.19 -10.11 -17.59
N ALA A 931 32.06 -9.25 -18.11
CA ALA A 931 33.39 -9.63 -18.58
C ALA A 931 34.40 -9.85 -17.44
N GLY A 932 34.13 -9.29 -16.26
CA GLY A 932 34.94 -9.49 -15.06
C GLY A 932 34.26 -8.90 -13.82
N ALA A 933 34.57 -9.46 -12.66
CA ALA A 933 34.13 -8.99 -11.35
C ALA A 933 35.35 -8.88 -10.42
N TYR A 934 35.52 -7.70 -9.82
CA TYR A 934 36.74 -7.35 -9.08
C TYR A 934 36.38 -6.79 -7.71
N VAL A 935 36.79 -7.48 -6.64
CA VAL A 935 36.53 -7.05 -5.27
C VAL A 935 37.67 -6.17 -4.76
N SER A 936 37.33 -5.07 -4.12
CA SER A 936 38.26 -4.15 -3.44
C SER A 936 38.99 -4.80 -2.25
N SER A 937 40.10 -4.21 -1.81
CA SER A 937 40.92 -4.76 -0.72
C SER A 937 40.21 -4.81 0.64
N ASP A 938 39.31 -3.87 0.90
CA ASP A 938 38.45 -3.87 2.11
C ASP A 938 37.19 -4.75 1.94
N ARG A 939 37.01 -5.38 0.78
CA ARG A 939 35.88 -6.20 0.39
C ARG A 939 34.52 -5.51 0.45
N LYS A 940 34.47 -4.17 0.55
CA LYS A 940 33.22 -3.41 0.56
C LYS A 940 32.74 -3.01 -0.82
N LYS A 941 33.52 -3.26 -1.87
CA LYS A 941 33.16 -2.90 -3.25
C LYS A 941 33.43 -4.02 -4.24
N VAL A 942 32.51 -4.19 -5.19
CA VAL A 942 32.63 -5.05 -6.37
C VAL A 942 32.53 -4.19 -7.62
N SER A 943 33.56 -4.20 -8.45
CA SER A 943 33.53 -3.58 -9.79
C SER A 943 33.18 -4.62 -10.84
N LEU A 944 32.10 -4.40 -11.59
CA LEU A 944 31.67 -5.26 -12.68
C LEU A 944 32.03 -4.60 -14.02
N LYS A 945 32.85 -5.27 -14.82
CA LYS A 945 33.13 -4.87 -16.20
C LYS A 945 32.02 -5.39 -17.11
N LEU A 946 31.36 -4.50 -17.84
CA LEU A 946 30.18 -4.82 -18.64
C LEU A 946 30.42 -4.53 -20.14
N ASP A 947 30.23 -5.54 -20.98
CA ASP A 947 30.32 -5.36 -22.44
C ASP A 947 28.97 -4.87 -22.99
N GLY A 948 29.00 -3.79 -23.79
CA GLY A 948 27.81 -3.34 -24.55
C GLY A 948 26.85 -2.41 -23.80
N MET A 949 27.29 -1.83 -22.67
CA MET A 949 26.53 -0.82 -21.91
C MET A 949 26.23 0.42 -22.76
N LYS A 950 25.00 0.94 -22.68
CA LYS A 950 24.55 2.13 -23.42
C LYS A 950 23.97 3.19 -22.50
N ALA A 951 24.18 4.45 -22.86
CA ALA A 951 23.47 5.59 -22.25
C ALA A 951 21.99 5.59 -22.64
N GLY A 952 21.15 6.25 -21.82
CA GLY A 952 19.70 6.30 -21.97
C GLY A 952 18.97 4.97 -21.65
N GLN A 953 19.58 4.09 -20.85
CA GLN A 953 19.02 2.79 -20.48
C GLN A 953 18.88 2.65 -18.96
N VAL A 954 17.95 1.83 -18.51
CA VAL A 954 17.99 1.23 -17.17
C VAL A 954 18.94 0.04 -17.23
N VAL A 955 19.85 -0.07 -16.26
CA VAL A 955 20.75 -1.21 -16.03
C VAL A 955 20.29 -1.88 -14.74
N TYR A 956 19.69 -3.05 -14.88
CA TYR A 956 19.28 -3.91 -13.77
C TYR A 956 20.41 -4.83 -13.38
N ILE A 957 20.67 -4.91 -12.08
CA ILE A 957 21.70 -5.75 -11.48
C ILE A 957 21.00 -6.68 -10.49
N HIS A 958 21.24 -7.97 -10.63
CA HIS A 958 20.73 -9.00 -9.75
C HIS A 958 21.87 -9.93 -9.29
N MET A 959 22.01 -10.07 -7.98
CA MET A 959 22.93 -11.01 -7.36
C MET A 959 22.24 -12.36 -7.15
N LYS A 960 22.58 -13.35 -7.98
CA LYS A 960 21.94 -14.67 -7.96
C LYS A 960 22.25 -15.50 -6.71
N ASN A 961 23.29 -15.11 -5.96
CA ASN A 961 23.64 -15.73 -4.69
C ASN A 961 23.42 -14.71 -3.57
N ALA A 962 22.75 -15.14 -2.50
CA ALA A 962 22.64 -14.35 -1.27
C ALA A 962 23.97 -14.41 -0.51
N TYR A 963 24.82 -13.40 -0.68
CA TYR A 963 26.06 -13.31 0.09
C TYR A 963 25.79 -13.08 1.58
N ILE A 964 26.75 -13.47 2.41
CA ILE A 964 26.80 -13.13 3.83
C ILE A 964 28.00 -12.19 4.03
N SER A 965 27.83 -11.14 4.84
CA SER A 965 28.97 -10.29 5.20
C SER A 965 30.04 -11.06 5.99
N ASP A 966 31.24 -10.50 6.07
CA ASP A 966 32.34 -11.02 6.89
C ASP A 966 31.94 -11.16 8.38
N SER A 967 31.04 -10.29 8.86
CA SER A 967 30.45 -10.33 10.20
C SER A 967 29.28 -11.33 10.37
N GLY A 968 28.88 -12.04 9.33
CA GLY A 968 27.81 -13.04 9.40
C GLY A 968 26.39 -12.51 9.19
N LEU A 969 26.21 -11.25 8.78
CA LEU A 969 24.89 -10.67 8.48
C LEU A 969 24.39 -11.12 7.10
N PRO A 970 23.11 -11.52 6.97
CA PRO A 970 22.49 -11.86 5.70
C PRO A 970 22.32 -10.60 4.85
N LEU A 971 22.36 -10.77 3.53
CA LEU A 971 22.03 -9.71 2.60
C LEU A 971 20.55 -9.33 2.71
N TRP A 972 20.25 -8.03 2.72
CA TRP A 972 18.88 -7.52 2.68
C TRP A 972 18.24 -7.75 1.31
N SER A 973 18.65 -7.00 0.28
CA SER A 973 18.12 -7.07 -1.08
C SER A 973 19.19 -7.43 -2.11
N THR A 974 18.83 -8.22 -3.13
CA THR A 974 19.74 -8.71 -4.20
C THR A 974 19.71 -7.86 -5.47
N GLU A 975 18.75 -6.93 -5.58
CA GLU A 975 18.46 -6.19 -6.82
C GLU A 975 18.76 -4.70 -6.74
N ALA A 976 19.11 -4.13 -7.88
CA ALA A 976 19.27 -2.69 -8.07
C ALA A 976 18.88 -2.28 -9.51
N TRP A 977 18.19 -1.15 -9.66
CA TRP A 977 17.79 -0.60 -10.96
C TRP A 977 18.46 0.76 -11.20
N TYR A 978 19.58 0.75 -11.91
CA TYR A 978 20.36 1.96 -12.19
C TYR A 978 19.85 2.65 -13.46
N THR A 979 19.55 3.94 -13.42
CA THR A 979 19.18 4.73 -14.60
C THR A 979 20.42 5.39 -15.20
N MET A 980 20.93 4.81 -16.29
CA MET A 980 22.16 5.23 -16.99
C MET A 980 21.86 6.30 -18.04
N ASN A 981 21.58 7.54 -17.61
CA ASN A 981 21.34 8.65 -18.55
C ASN A 981 22.60 8.97 -19.35
N GLN A 982 23.76 8.99 -18.69
CA GLN A 982 25.08 9.25 -19.27
C GLN A 982 26.13 8.27 -18.72
N ILE A 983 27.12 7.93 -19.54
CA ILE A 983 28.28 7.13 -19.12
C ILE A 983 29.45 8.07 -18.82
N PRO A 984 30.04 8.03 -17.61
CA PRO A 984 31.17 8.90 -17.26
C PRO A 984 32.41 8.62 -18.10
N GLN A 985 33.14 9.67 -18.44
CA GLN A 985 34.41 9.58 -19.18
C GLN A 985 35.59 9.53 -18.21
N GLY A 986 36.62 8.74 -18.53
CA GLY A 986 37.88 8.71 -17.77
C GLY A 986 37.80 8.07 -16.38
N SER A 987 36.75 7.28 -16.09
CA SER A 987 36.56 6.58 -14.82
C SER A 987 36.24 5.10 -15.05
N PRO A 988 37.17 4.30 -15.59
CA PRO A 988 36.96 2.86 -15.81
C PRO A 988 36.78 2.09 -14.49
N VAL A 989 36.30 0.86 -14.58
CA VAL A 989 36.21 -0.04 -13.44
C VAL A 989 37.59 -0.30 -12.84
N THR A 990 37.66 -0.39 -11.52
CA THR A 990 38.93 -0.72 -10.84
C THR A 990 39.16 -2.22 -10.93
N ILE A 991 40.27 -2.62 -11.56
CA ILE A 991 40.65 -4.03 -11.69
C ILE A 991 41.54 -4.41 -10.51
N SER A 992 41.12 -5.41 -9.74
CA SER A 992 41.92 -6.04 -8.69
C SER A 992 42.28 -7.48 -9.08
N ALA A 993 43.27 -8.07 -8.40
CA ALA A 993 43.62 -9.46 -8.61
C ALA A 993 42.43 -10.37 -8.22
N VAL A 994 42.13 -11.36 -9.06
CA VAL A 994 41.16 -12.41 -8.74
C VAL A 994 41.89 -13.50 -7.96
N PRO A 995 41.63 -13.68 -6.65
CA PRO A 995 42.24 -14.75 -5.87
C PRO A 995 41.77 -16.12 -6.37
N VAL A 996 42.67 -17.11 -6.32
CA VAL A 996 42.36 -18.50 -6.64
C VAL A 996 41.97 -19.21 -5.34
N PHE A 997 40.69 -19.51 -5.18
CA PHE A 997 40.21 -20.32 -4.05
C PHE A 997 40.29 -21.80 -4.41
N THR A 998 41.12 -22.55 -3.69
CA THR A 998 41.27 -24.00 -3.92
C THR A 998 40.25 -24.75 -3.07
N MET A 999 39.50 -25.67 -3.68
CA MET A 999 38.56 -26.53 -2.94
C MET A 999 39.27 -27.32 -1.84
N ASN A 1000 38.58 -27.55 -0.73
CA ASN A 1000 39.07 -28.32 0.42
C ASN A 1000 40.39 -27.76 1.00
N THR A 1001 40.56 -26.44 0.98
CA THR A 1001 41.66 -25.73 1.65
C THR A 1001 41.11 -24.64 2.57
N LEU A 1002 41.90 -24.23 3.58
CA LEU A 1002 41.60 -23.07 4.39
C LEU A 1002 42.17 -21.81 3.72
N THR A 1003 41.40 -20.73 3.69
CA THR A 1003 41.92 -19.41 3.32
C THR A 1003 42.73 -18.81 4.48
N PRO A 1004 43.56 -17.77 4.24
CA PRO A 1004 44.26 -17.08 5.33
C PRO A 1004 43.31 -16.52 6.41
N SER A 1005 42.13 -16.04 6.03
CA SER A 1005 41.10 -15.61 7.00
C SER A 1005 40.53 -16.79 7.78
N GLU A 1006 40.33 -17.94 7.14
CA GLU A 1006 39.85 -19.14 7.82
C GLU A 1006 40.89 -19.70 8.81
N GLU A 1007 42.17 -19.76 8.42
CA GLU A 1007 43.26 -20.20 9.30
C GLU A 1007 43.38 -19.30 10.53
N SER A 1008 43.42 -17.98 10.32
CA SER A 1008 43.48 -17.01 11.43
C SER A 1008 42.20 -17.00 12.26
N GLY A 1009 41.06 -17.33 11.65
CA GLY A 1009 39.77 -17.47 12.30
C GLY A 1009 39.59 -18.75 13.12
N GLY A 1010 40.58 -19.66 13.13
CA GLY A 1010 40.56 -20.90 13.90
C GLY A 1010 39.79 -22.04 13.24
N TRP A 1011 39.56 -21.98 11.93
CA TRP A 1011 38.91 -23.05 11.18
C TRP A 1011 39.83 -24.26 11.01
N LYS A 1012 39.23 -25.44 10.91
CA LYS A 1012 39.89 -26.72 10.59
C LYS A 1012 39.16 -27.39 9.43
N LEU A 1013 39.92 -28.09 8.58
CA LEU A 1013 39.34 -28.98 7.57
C LEU A 1013 38.96 -30.31 8.20
N LEU A 1014 37.71 -30.72 7.98
CA LEU A 1014 37.24 -32.08 8.27
C LEU A 1014 37.39 -33.00 7.06
N PHE A 1015 37.63 -32.45 5.87
CA PHE A 1015 37.85 -33.22 4.65
C PHE A 1015 38.85 -32.49 3.74
N ASP A 1016 39.88 -33.21 3.30
CA ASP A 1016 41.02 -32.69 2.52
C ASP A 1016 40.83 -32.81 0.99
N GLY A 1017 39.72 -33.39 0.54
CA GLY A 1017 39.45 -33.66 -0.88
C GLY A 1017 40.07 -34.95 -1.42
N LYS A 1018 40.85 -35.68 -0.62
CA LYS A 1018 41.74 -36.77 -1.08
C LYS A 1018 41.61 -38.05 -0.27
N SER A 1019 41.28 -37.96 1.01
CA SER A 1019 41.20 -39.10 1.92
C SER A 1019 39.96 -39.03 2.82
N THR A 1020 39.54 -40.17 3.32
CA THR A 1020 38.46 -40.31 4.31
C THR A 1020 38.97 -40.20 5.75
N THR A 1021 40.20 -39.70 5.93
CA THR A 1021 40.84 -39.54 7.24
C THR A 1021 39.97 -38.69 8.15
N GLY A 1022 39.78 -39.12 9.41
CA GLY A 1022 38.92 -38.43 10.36
C GLY A 1022 37.44 -38.83 10.29
N TRP A 1023 37.08 -39.80 9.44
CA TRP A 1023 35.74 -40.34 9.31
C TRP A 1023 35.69 -41.86 9.54
N HIS A 1024 34.65 -42.34 10.22
CA HIS A 1024 34.34 -43.75 10.40
C HIS A 1024 32.83 -43.98 10.36
N ASN A 1025 32.37 -45.20 10.06
CA ASN A 1025 30.94 -45.51 10.12
C ASN A 1025 30.43 -45.66 11.56
N PHE A 1026 29.15 -45.39 11.78
CA PHE A 1026 28.53 -45.52 13.10
C PHE A 1026 28.78 -46.89 13.74
N ASN A 1027 29.30 -46.90 14.97
CA ASN A 1027 29.66 -48.09 15.73
C ASN A 1027 30.69 -49.01 15.01
N LYS A 1028 31.48 -48.48 14.06
CA LYS A 1028 32.57 -49.18 13.38
C LYS A 1028 33.89 -48.41 13.51
N SER A 1029 35.02 -49.10 13.41
CA SER A 1029 36.34 -48.47 13.48
C SER A 1029 36.86 -47.96 12.13
N SER A 1030 36.16 -48.22 11.03
CA SER A 1030 36.57 -47.86 9.67
C SER A 1030 35.38 -47.39 8.84
N ILE A 1031 35.67 -46.69 7.75
CA ILE A 1031 34.68 -46.30 6.74
C ILE A 1031 34.44 -47.47 5.77
N GLY A 1032 33.20 -47.63 5.33
CA GLY A 1032 32.74 -48.64 4.38
C GLY A 1032 33.06 -48.27 2.93
N ALA A 1033 33.14 -49.27 2.06
CA ALA A 1033 33.61 -49.12 0.69
C ALA A 1033 32.68 -48.29 -0.21
N SER A 1034 31.43 -48.05 0.20
CA SER A 1034 30.50 -47.19 -0.53
C SER A 1034 30.78 -45.69 -0.38
N TRP A 1035 31.53 -45.26 0.63
CA TRP A 1035 31.97 -43.87 0.74
C TRP A 1035 33.31 -43.68 0.03
N VAL A 1036 33.29 -43.00 -1.12
CA VAL A 1036 34.44 -42.86 -2.02
C VAL A 1036 34.78 -41.40 -2.29
N ILE A 1037 36.00 -41.15 -2.74
CA ILE A 1037 36.40 -39.82 -3.21
C ILE A 1037 36.03 -39.70 -4.70
N ASN A 1038 35.19 -38.73 -5.03
CA ASN A 1038 34.75 -38.45 -6.38
C ASN A 1038 34.81 -36.94 -6.64
N ASP A 1039 35.61 -36.51 -7.62
CA ASP A 1039 35.76 -35.10 -8.01
C ASP A 1039 36.07 -34.15 -6.83
N ASN A 1040 37.07 -34.52 -6.02
CA ASN A 1040 37.44 -33.81 -4.79
C ASN A 1040 36.30 -33.67 -3.76
N ALA A 1041 35.29 -34.54 -3.82
CA ALA A 1041 34.20 -34.63 -2.86
C ALA A 1041 34.12 -36.02 -2.23
N LEU A 1042 33.63 -36.08 -1.00
CA LEU A 1042 33.25 -37.32 -0.34
C LEU A 1042 31.86 -37.71 -0.84
N MET A 1043 31.76 -38.84 -1.56
CA MET A 1043 30.54 -39.28 -2.23
C MET A 1043 30.08 -40.64 -1.70
N LEU A 1044 28.77 -40.79 -1.50
CA LEU A 1044 28.15 -42.09 -1.33
C LEU A 1044 27.86 -42.73 -2.70
N ASP A 1045 28.59 -43.79 -3.03
CA ASP A 1045 28.28 -44.71 -4.13
C ASP A 1045 27.14 -45.65 -3.70
N ALA A 1046 25.90 -45.17 -3.87
CA ALA A 1046 24.67 -45.79 -3.40
C ALA A 1046 24.25 -47.06 -4.19
N LYS A 1047 25.15 -48.04 -4.27
CA LYS A 1047 24.85 -49.37 -4.81
C LYS A 1047 23.84 -50.07 -3.91
N LYS A 1048 22.77 -50.59 -4.49
CA LYS A 1048 21.73 -51.31 -3.74
C LYS A 1048 22.31 -52.52 -3.01
N ASN A 1049 21.86 -52.71 -1.77
CA ASN A 1049 22.19 -53.90 -1.00
C ASN A 1049 21.46 -55.13 -1.60
N PRO A 1050 22.17 -56.22 -1.95
CA PRO A 1050 21.55 -57.45 -2.47
C PRO A 1050 20.52 -58.08 -1.53
N ASN A 1051 20.61 -57.79 -0.22
CA ASN A 1051 19.71 -58.33 0.79
C ASN A 1051 18.44 -57.50 0.99
N GLY A 1052 18.25 -56.42 0.22
CA GLY A 1052 17.08 -55.55 0.31
C GLY A 1052 17.15 -54.49 1.41
N ASP A 1053 18.33 -54.27 2.01
CA ASP A 1053 18.56 -53.14 2.92
C ASP A 1053 18.39 -51.80 2.18
N TRP A 1054 17.91 -50.78 2.89
CA TRP A 1054 17.68 -49.43 2.35
C TRP A 1054 18.99 -48.62 2.26
N GLN A 1055 19.99 -48.94 3.09
CA GLN A 1055 21.34 -48.36 3.02
C GLN A 1055 22.14 -48.94 1.85
N ALA A 1056 23.17 -48.20 1.41
CA ALA A 1056 24.07 -48.66 0.37
C ALA A 1056 24.86 -49.90 0.81
N LEU A 1057 25.26 -50.73 -0.15
CA LEU A 1057 26.09 -51.91 0.07
C LEU A 1057 27.44 -51.52 0.71
N ASP A 1058 27.69 -51.97 1.94
CA ASP A 1058 28.86 -51.56 2.72
C ASP A 1058 28.94 -50.02 2.89
N GLY A 1059 27.77 -49.39 3.00
CA GLY A 1059 27.59 -47.99 3.37
C GLY A 1059 27.31 -47.84 4.87
N GLY A 1060 26.25 -47.10 5.18
CA GLY A 1060 25.87 -46.64 6.51
C GLY A 1060 26.34 -45.21 6.78
N ASP A 1061 25.81 -44.60 7.84
CA ASP A 1061 26.15 -43.24 8.24
C ASP A 1061 27.61 -43.13 8.68
N ILE A 1062 28.27 -42.01 8.37
CA ILE A 1062 29.67 -41.73 8.70
C ILE A 1062 29.78 -40.55 9.65
N LEU A 1063 30.71 -40.60 10.60
CA LEU A 1063 30.87 -39.62 11.66
C LEU A 1063 32.29 -39.08 11.72
N THR A 1064 32.42 -37.87 12.26
CA THR A 1064 33.70 -37.30 12.65
C THR A 1064 34.35 -38.12 13.78
N SER A 1065 35.68 -38.26 13.73
CA SER A 1065 36.45 -38.84 14.83
C SER A 1065 36.37 -38.01 16.10
N ASP A 1066 36.33 -36.68 15.98
CA ASP A 1066 36.21 -35.74 17.11
C ASP A 1066 34.73 -35.42 17.44
N GLU A 1067 34.52 -34.93 18.66
CA GLU A 1067 33.23 -34.43 19.17
C GLU A 1067 33.26 -32.91 19.36
N TYR A 1068 32.10 -32.27 19.16
CA TYR A 1068 31.93 -30.82 19.20
C TYR A 1068 30.75 -30.45 20.12
N GLU A 1069 30.92 -29.37 20.89
CA GLU A 1069 29.88 -28.82 21.78
C GLU A 1069 29.34 -27.50 21.22
N ASN A 1070 30.22 -26.50 21.07
CA ASN A 1070 29.94 -25.22 20.40
C ASN A 1070 30.77 -25.12 19.13
N PHE A 1071 30.12 -24.92 17.99
CA PHE A 1071 30.79 -24.91 16.70
C PHE A 1071 30.05 -24.10 15.64
N GLU A 1072 30.80 -23.68 14.63
CA GLU A 1072 30.30 -23.29 13.32
C GLU A 1072 30.84 -24.28 12.28
N LEU A 1073 29.94 -24.96 11.57
CA LEU A 1073 30.25 -25.91 10.50
C LEU A 1073 29.88 -25.28 9.15
N ASN A 1074 30.84 -25.23 8.23
CA ASN A 1074 30.60 -24.90 6.82
C ASN A 1074 30.83 -26.16 5.97
N LEU A 1075 29.92 -26.45 5.05
CA LEU A 1075 30.11 -27.50 4.05
C LEU A 1075 29.32 -27.21 2.80
N GLU A 1076 29.60 -27.94 1.73
CA GLU A 1076 28.77 -27.97 0.53
C GLU A 1076 28.26 -29.38 0.28
N TRP A 1077 27.00 -29.49 -0.17
CA TRP A 1077 26.42 -30.77 -0.58
C TRP A 1077 25.78 -30.71 -1.97
N LYS A 1078 25.74 -31.84 -2.66
CA LYS A 1078 25.03 -32.06 -3.93
C LYS A 1078 24.33 -33.41 -3.83
N ILE A 1079 23.13 -33.55 -4.37
CA ILE A 1079 22.37 -34.81 -4.32
C ILE A 1079 21.86 -35.24 -5.69
N SER A 1080 21.67 -36.55 -5.89
CA SER A 1080 21.01 -37.09 -7.07
C SER A 1080 19.52 -36.74 -7.09
N PRO A 1081 18.87 -36.72 -8.28
CA PRO A 1081 17.42 -36.55 -8.38
C PRO A 1081 16.64 -37.53 -7.50
N CYS A 1082 15.60 -37.02 -6.85
CA CYS A 1082 14.78 -37.72 -5.85
C CYS A 1082 15.62 -38.38 -4.73
N GLY A 1083 16.78 -37.83 -4.39
CA GLY A 1083 17.63 -38.36 -3.34
C GLY A 1083 17.30 -37.85 -1.94
N ASN A 1084 17.71 -38.63 -0.94
CA ASN A 1084 17.68 -38.31 0.49
C ASN A 1084 19.05 -38.55 1.16
N SER A 1085 19.41 -37.72 2.13
CA SER A 1085 20.56 -37.80 3.03
C SER A 1085 20.35 -36.78 4.16
N GLY A 1086 21.34 -36.57 5.03
CA GLY A 1086 21.22 -35.64 6.14
C GLY A 1086 22.55 -35.28 6.79
N ILE A 1087 22.58 -34.12 7.43
CA ILE A 1087 23.69 -33.63 8.25
C ILE A 1087 23.24 -33.66 9.71
N ILE A 1088 23.77 -34.58 10.50
CA ILE A 1088 23.30 -34.88 11.85
C ILE A 1088 24.39 -34.46 12.84
N TYR A 1089 24.01 -33.81 13.95
CA TYR A 1089 24.95 -33.30 14.97
C TYR A 1089 24.56 -33.76 16.36
N ASP A 1090 25.44 -33.57 17.34
CA ASP A 1090 25.28 -34.10 18.71
C ASP A 1090 25.09 -35.62 18.80
N VAL A 1091 25.63 -36.34 17.81
CA VAL A 1091 25.50 -37.81 17.77
C VAL A 1091 26.35 -38.44 18.88
N VAL A 1092 25.72 -39.31 19.68
CA VAL A 1092 26.38 -40.09 20.72
C VAL A 1092 26.58 -41.52 20.23
N GLU A 1093 27.83 -41.94 20.12
CA GLU A 1093 28.20 -43.29 19.72
C GLU A 1093 28.19 -44.22 20.95
N SER A 1094 27.28 -45.18 20.97
CA SER A 1094 27.09 -46.16 22.04
C SER A 1094 26.48 -47.43 21.47
N THR A 1095 26.77 -48.57 22.10
CA THR A 1095 26.13 -49.86 21.78
C THR A 1095 24.64 -49.88 22.11
N ASP A 1096 24.14 -48.90 22.85
CA ASP A 1096 22.71 -48.75 23.18
C ASP A 1096 21.89 -48.10 22.04
N HIS A 1097 22.55 -47.66 20.98
CA HIS A 1097 21.95 -47.02 19.82
C HIS A 1097 22.34 -47.75 18.54
N GLU A 1098 21.34 -48.06 17.71
CA GLU A 1098 21.50 -48.70 16.41
C GLU A 1098 21.75 -47.68 15.29
N TYR A 1099 21.28 -46.44 15.47
CA TYR A 1099 21.34 -45.40 14.45
C TYR A 1099 21.66 -44.01 15.00
N VAL A 1100 22.27 -43.16 14.17
CA VAL A 1100 22.72 -41.81 14.55
C VAL A 1100 21.57 -40.87 14.94
N TRP A 1101 20.42 -40.96 14.27
CA TRP A 1101 19.23 -40.12 14.53
C TRP A 1101 18.49 -40.48 15.82
N GLN A 1102 18.91 -41.51 16.55
CA GLN A 1102 18.36 -41.80 17.89
C GLN A 1102 18.87 -40.82 18.96
N THR A 1103 19.93 -40.07 18.65
CA THR A 1103 20.55 -39.09 19.56
C THR A 1103 20.67 -37.72 18.91
N GLY A 1104 21.14 -37.65 17.67
CA GLY A 1104 21.44 -36.39 17.01
C GLY A 1104 20.25 -35.77 16.27
N PRO A 1105 20.02 -34.44 16.40
CA PRO A 1105 19.15 -33.69 15.49
C PRO A 1105 19.74 -33.61 14.07
N GLU A 1106 18.89 -33.40 13.08
CA GLU A 1106 19.24 -33.49 11.65
C GLU A 1106 18.86 -32.23 10.87
N MET A 1107 19.83 -31.65 10.16
CA MET A 1107 19.56 -30.75 9.03
C MET A 1107 19.39 -31.61 7.78
N GLN A 1108 18.16 -31.60 7.25
CA GLN A 1108 17.76 -32.47 6.15
C GLN A 1108 18.45 -32.12 4.82
N VAL A 1109 18.83 -33.14 4.03
CA VAL A 1109 19.39 -33.01 2.69
C VAL A 1109 18.52 -33.78 1.70
N LEU A 1110 17.72 -33.07 0.91
CA LEU A 1110 16.69 -33.68 0.06
C LEU A 1110 16.60 -33.05 -1.34
N ASP A 1111 16.18 -33.85 -2.32
CA ASP A 1111 15.52 -33.30 -3.50
C ASP A 1111 14.02 -33.03 -3.22
N ASN A 1112 13.71 -31.76 -2.94
CA ASN A 1112 12.34 -31.30 -2.64
C ASN A 1112 11.34 -31.52 -3.79
N THR A 1113 11.81 -31.74 -5.03
CA THR A 1113 10.93 -31.75 -6.21
C THR A 1113 10.20 -33.06 -6.42
N CYS A 1114 10.78 -34.18 -5.98
CA CYS A 1114 10.23 -35.51 -6.28
C CYS A 1114 10.46 -36.57 -5.20
N HIS A 1115 11.29 -36.32 -4.18
CA HIS A 1115 11.43 -37.31 -3.11
C HIS A 1115 10.09 -37.44 -2.36
N PRO A 1116 9.57 -38.65 -2.09
CA PRO A 1116 8.26 -38.83 -1.46
C PRO A 1116 8.11 -38.15 -0.10
N ASP A 1117 9.21 -37.94 0.62
CA ASP A 1117 9.22 -37.31 1.93
C ASP A 1117 9.00 -35.79 1.87
N ALA A 1118 9.22 -35.15 0.71
CA ALA A 1118 8.97 -33.72 0.50
C ALA A 1118 7.48 -33.34 0.62
N ARG A 1119 6.57 -34.34 0.67
CA ARG A 1119 5.15 -34.16 0.97
C ARG A 1119 4.90 -33.63 2.38
N PHE A 1120 5.83 -33.87 3.30
CA PHE A 1120 5.75 -33.35 4.67
C PHE A 1120 6.51 -32.03 4.75
N LYS A 1121 5.87 -31.05 5.39
CA LYS A 1121 6.38 -29.68 5.44
C LYS A 1121 7.76 -29.55 6.10
N ALA A 1122 8.02 -30.32 7.16
CA ALA A 1122 9.26 -30.29 7.94
C ALA A 1122 10.27 -31.40 7.58
N HIS A 1123 10.18 -31.97 6.38
CA HIS A 1123 11.06 -33.05 5.89
C HIS A 1123 11.86 -32.64 4.65
N LYS A 1124 11.82 -31.36 4.26
CA LYS A 1124 12.47 -30.81 3.07
C LYS A 1124 13.90 -30.37 3.38
N ALA A 1125 14.70 -30.17 2.34
CA ALA A 1125 16.08 -29.73 2.46
C ALA A 1125 16.21 -28.43 3.26
N GLY A 1126 17.07 -28.45 4.29
CA GLY A 1126 17.31 -27.33 5.21
C GLY A 1126 16.53 -27.39 6.52
N ASP A 1127 15.44 -28.15 6.57
CA ASP A 1127 14.58 -28.29 7.75
C ASP A 1127 15.34 -28.90 8.93
N LEU A 1128 14.84 -28.63 10.14
CA LEU A 1128 15.11 -29.51 11.27
C LEU A 1128 14.14 -30.68 11.18
N TYR A 1129 14.65 -31.83 10.73
CA TYR A 1129 13.84 -32.97 10.31
C TYR A 1129 12.73 -33.32 11.31
N ASP A 1130 11.47 -33.39 10.85
CA ASP A 1130 10.24 -33.66 11.62
C ASP A 1130 9.82 -32.60 12.65
N LEU A 1131 10.63 -31.56 12.87
CA LEU A 1131 10.44 -30.60 13.97
C LEU A 1131 10.13 -29.18 13.49
N ILE A 1132 10.97 -28.62 12.61
CA ILE A 1132 10.87 -27.22 12.18
C ILE A 1132 11.08 -27.13 10.67
N GLU A 1133 10.03 -26.70 9.95
CA GLU A 1133 10.08 -26.35 8.53
C GLU A 1133 10.95 -25.09 8.31
N SER A 1134 11.71 -25.08 7.21
CA SER A 1134 12.50 -23.95 6.77
C SER A 1134 11.62 -22.73 6.50
N THR A 1135 12.06 -21.56 6.97
CA THR A 1135 11.42 -20.26 6.70
C THR A 1135 11.43 -19.93 5.21
N TYR A 1136 12.48 -20.37 4.50
CA TYR A 1136 12.66 -20.20 3.06
C TYR A 1136 13.17 -21.51 2.42
N VAL A 1137 12.60 -21.87 1.28
CA VAL A 1137 13.11 -22.85 0.33
C VAL A 1137 14.22 -22.20 -0.49
N THR A 1138 15.47 -22.35 -0.04
CA THR A 1138 16.65 -21.82 -0.75
C THR A 1138 17.47 -22.88 -1.46
N VAL A 1139 17.03 -24.14 -1.39
CA VAL A 1139 17.74 -25.28 -1.98
C VAL A 1139 17.82 -25.16 -3.50
N LYS A 1140 18.99 -25.43 -4.06
CA LYS A 1140 19.19 -25.53 -5.50
C LYS A 1140 18.75 -26.91 -6.00
N PRO A 1141 18.32 -27.02 -7.27
CA PRO A 1141 17.89 -28.30 -7.85
C PRO A 1141 18.93 -29.41 -7.70
N ALA A 1142 18.45 -30.66 -7.66
CA ALA A 1142 19.32 -31.84 -7.62
C ALA A 1142 20.40 -31.78 -8.73
N GLY A 1143 21.60 -32.24 -8.39
CA GLY A 1143 22.80 -32.11 -9.23
C GLY A 1143 23.57 -30.79 -9.10
N GLN A 1144 23.04 -29.80 -8.37
CA GLN A 1144 23.76 -28.56 -8.05
C GLN A 1144 24.33 -28.58 -6.62
N TRP A 1145 25.39 -27.81 -6.40
CA TRP A 1145 26.02 -27.65 -5.09
C TRP A 1145 25.28 -26.60 -4.25
N ASN A 1146 24.91 -26.99 -3.03
CA ASN A 1146 24.30 -26.17 -1.99
C ASN A 1146 25.34 -25.88 -0.90
N LYS A 1147 25.37 -24.65 -0.39
CA LYS A 1147 26.24 -24.22 0.72
C LYS A 1147 25.47 -24.29 2.04
N VAL A 1148 26.06 -24.91 3.06
CA VAL A 1148 25.53 -24.99 4.43
C VAL A 1148 26.42 -24.22 5.39
N ARG A 1149 25.79 -23.50 6.31
CA ARG A 1149 26.41 -22.98 7.54
C ARG A 1149 25.52 -23.40 8.71
N LEU A 1150 26.06 -24.22 9.61
CA LEU A 1150 25.36 -24.70 10.80
C LEU A 1150 26.07 -24.13 12.03
N ILE A 1151 25.36 -23.35 12.83
CA ILE A 1151 25.90 -22.76 14.06
C ILE A 1151 25.22 -23.43 15.23
N LYS A 1152 26.01 -23.90 16.21
CA LYS A 1152 25.55 -24.26 17.53
C LYS A 1152 26.40 -23.55 18.56
N ASN A 1153 25.80 -22.69 19.37
CA ASN A 1153 26.51 -21.94 20.42
C ASN A 1153 25.66 -21.87 21.69
N LYS A 1154 26.07 -22.62 22.71
CA LYS A 1154 25.42 -22.67 24.04
C LYS A 1154 23.94 -23.04 23.97
N GLY A 1155 23.58 -23.95 23.08
CA GLY A 1155 22.21 -24.41 22.86
C GLY A 1155 21.43 -23.63 21.79
N HIS A 1156 21.87 -22.44 21.41
CA HIS A 1156 21.31 -21.72 20.27
C HIS A 1156 21.78 -22.36 18.97
N VAL A 1157 20.85 -22.74 18.10
CA VAL A 1157 21.13 -23.42 16.83
C VAL A 1157 20.55 -22.65 15.65
N GLU A 1158 21.37 -22.47 14.60
CA GLU A 1158 20.95 -21.89 13.33
C GLU A 1158 21.30 -22.82 12.16
N HIS A 1159 20.33 -23.13 11.31
CA HIS A 1159 20.58 -23.71 9.99
C HIS A 1159 20.59 -22.61 8.94
N TRP A 1160 21.65 -22.55 8.15
CA TRP A 1160 21.74 -21.69 6.99
C TRP A 1160 21.94 -22.51 5.73
N LEU A 1161 21.16 -22.20 4.69
CA LEU A 1161 21.24 -22.83 3.38
C LEU A 1161 21.34 -21.75 2.31
N ASN A 1162 22.39 -21.83 1.49
CA ASN A 1162 22.68 -20.91 0.39
C ASN A 1162 22.63 -19.42 0.79
N GLY A 1163 23.20 -19.10 1.95
CA GLY A 1163 23.36 -17.72 2.41
C GLY A 1163 22.18 -17.14 3.20
N ARG A 1164 21.11 -17.92 3.40
CA ARG A 1164 19.95 -17.52 4.18
C ARG A 1164 19.80 -18.38 5.42
N LYS A 1165 19.46 -17.78 6.56
CA LYS A 1165 19.03 -18.50 7.76
C LYS A 1165 17.63 -19.07 7.51
N VAL A 1166 17.51 -20.39 7.58
CA VAL A 1166 16.27 -21.11 7.26
C VAL A 1166 15.59 -21.67 8.51
N VAL A 1167 16.36 -22.03 9.55
CA VAL A 1167 15.85 -22.52 10.84
C VAL A 1167 16.66 -21.89 11.98
N GLU A 1168 15.99 -21.55 13.08
CA GLU A 1168 16.58 -21.01 14.31
C GLU A 1168 15.81 -21.52 15.53
N TYR A 1169 16.51 -22.04 16.54
CA TYR A 1169 15.87 -22.56 17.75
C TYR A 1169 16.85 -22.67 18.95
N GLU A 1170 16.30 -22.95 20.14
CA GLU A 1170 17.05 -23.07 21.40
C GLU A 1170 16.92 -24.47 21.98
N MET A 1171 18.01 -25.25 21.94
CA MET A 1171 18.10 -26.56 22.57
C MET A 1171 18.09 -26.46 24.11
N TYR A 1172 17.75 -27.57 24.76
CA TYR A 1172 17.77 -27.75 26.22
C TYR A 1172 16.81 -26.85 27.01
N THR A 1173 15.93 -26.11 26.33
CA THR A 1173 14.84 -25.34 26.91
C THR A 1173 13.58 -26.19 27.12
N ASP A 1174 12.61 -25.69 27.88
CA ASP A 1174 11.32 -26.37 28.00
C ASP A 1174 10.54 -26.39 26.69
N LYS A 1175 10.71 -25.36 25.83
CA LYS A 1175 10.17 -25.35 24.47
C LYS A 1175 10.76 -26.48 23.62
N TRP A 1176 12.06 -26.75 23.73
CA TRP A 1176 12.72 -27.87 23.05
C TRP A 1176 12.16 -29.22 23.48
N LYS A 1177 12.06 -29.44 24.81
CA LYS A 1177 11.49 -30.68 25.36
C LYS A 1177 10.04 -30.89 24.93
N ASP A 1178 9.23 -29.84 24.97
CA ASP A 1178 7.83 -29.87 24.53
C ASP A 1178 7.73 -30.22 23.03
N MET A 1179 8.56 -29.61 22.19
CA MET A 1179 8.63 -29.92 20.76
C MET A 1179 8.96 -31.39 20.49
N ILE A 1180 9.97 -31.95 21.17
CA ILE A 1180 10.31 -33.38 21.06
C ILE A 1180 9.14 -34.25 21.50
N SER A 1181 8.49 -33.93 22.62
CA SER A 1181 7.37 -34.72 23.16
C SER A 1181 6.16 -34.82 22.22
N LYS A 1182 6.03 -33.87 21.29
CA LYS A 1182 4.96 -33.79 20.28
C LYS A 1182 5.39 -34.32 18.90
N SER A 1183 6.64 -34.74 18.75
CA SER A 1183 7.23 -35.24 17.49
C SER A 1183 7.26 -36.76 17.42
N LYS A 1184 7.75 -37.32 16.29
CA LYS A 1184 8.02 -38.78 16.19
C LYS A 1184 9.13 -39.26 17.11
N PHE A 1185 9.95 -38.35 17.65
CA PHE A 1185 11.10 -38.68 18.50
C PHE A 1185 10.76 -38.82 19.98
N LYS A 1186 9.50 -38.61 20.40
CA LYS A 1186 9.08 -38.63 21.83
C LYS A 1186 9.49 -39.88 22.61
N ASP A 1187 9.61 -41.03 21.93
CA ASP A 1187 9.95 -42.32 22.55
C ASP A 1187 11.48 -42.63 22.46
N MET A 1188 12.26 -41.79 21.79
CA MET A 1188 13.71 -41.92 21.65
C MET A 1188 14.43 -41.20 22.80
N LYS A 1189 14.70 -41.93 23.89
CA LYS A 1189 15.25 -41.37 25.14
C LYS A 1189 16.56 -40.59 25.01
N GLY A 1190 17.35 -40.77 23.96
CA GLY A 1190 18.62 -40.06 23.75
C GLY A 1190 18.52 -38.82 22.85
N PHE A 1191 17.38 -38.62 22.18
CA PHE A 1191 17.25 -37.65 21.10
C PHE A 1191 17.37 -36.20 21.60
N GLY A 1192 18.31 -35.43 21.04
CA GLY A 1192 18.47 -34.01 21.30
C GLY A 1192 18.86 -33.66 22.74
N MET A 1193 19.39 -34.62 23.50
CA MET A 1193 19.74 -34.44 24.92
C MET A 1193 21.21 -34.12 25.17
N ALA A 1194 22.11 -34.51 24.25
CA ALA A 1194 23.55 -34.36 24.45
C ALA A 1194 24.01 -32.92 24.14
N PRO A 1195 24.73 -32.23 25.05
CA PRO A 1195 25.34 -30.92 24.76
C PRO A 1195 26.52 -31.02 23.80
N LYS A 1196 27.14 -32.20 23.68
CA LYS A 1196 28.34 -32.45 22.91
C LYS A 1196 28.23 -33.81 22.21
N GLY A 1197 28.62 -33.88 20.95
CA GLY A 1197 28.65 -35.13 20.18
C GLY A 1197 29.34 -35.02 18.83
N LYS A 1198 29.24 -36.06 18.02
CA LYS A 1198 29.85 -36.13 16.68
C LYS A 1198 28.97 -35.48 15.61
N ILE A 1199 29.60 -35.12 14.48
CA ILE A 1199 28.90 -34.71 13.25
C ILE A 1199 28.85 -35.91 12.32
N SER A 1200 27.69 -36.16 11.71
CA SER A 1200 27.42 -37.31 10.86
C SER A 1200 26.85 -36.91 9.50
N LEU A 1201 27.20 -37.65 8.46
CA LEU A 1201 26.64 -37.57 7.11
C LEU A 1201 25.90 -38.88 6.82
N GLN A 1202 24.62 -38.78 6.48
CA GLN A 1202 23.71 -39.93 6.44
C GLN A 1202 23.77 -40.69 5.11
N ASP A 1203 23.71 -42.03 5.19
CA ASP A 1203 23.39 -42.91 4.05
C ASP A 1203 21.90 -43.25 4.07
N HIS A 1204 21.18 -42.73 3.07
CA HIS A 1204 19.78 -43.06 2.80
C HIS A 1204 19.56 -43.69 1.42
N GLY A 1205 20.57 -44.43 0.93
CA GLY A 1205 20.47 -45.23 -0.30
C GLY A 1205 20.45 -44.42 -1.59
N ASN A 1206 20.86 -43.14 -1.56
CA ASN A 1206 20.93 -42.26 -2.73
C ASN A 1206 22.31 -41.60 -2.86
N GLN A 1207 22.70 -41.26 -4.09
CA GLN A 1207 24.00 -40.62 -4.30
C GLN A 1207 23.98 -39.19 -3.76
N VAL A 1208 24.92 -38.91 -2.86
CA VAL A 1208 25.13 -37.60 -2.27
C VAL A 1208 26.63 -37.32 -2.25
N TRP A 1209 27.01 -36.05 -2.42
CA TRP A 1209 28.38 -35.58 -2.41
C TRP A 1209 28.53 -34.47 -1.38
N TYR A 1210 29.64 -34.48 -0.63
CA TYR A 1210 30.01 -33.45 0.34
C TYR A 1210 31.42 -32.94 0.07
N ARG A 1211 31.64 -31.62 0.15
CA ARG A 1211 32.97 -31.00 0.00
C ARG A 1211 33.09 -29.74 0.85
N ASN A 1212 34.29 -29.16 0.90
CA ASN A 1212 34.59 -27.94 1.66
C ASN A 1212 34.13 -28.04 3.13
N ILE A 1213 34.25 -29.23 3.72
CA ILE A 1213 33.79 -29.49 5.09
C ILE A 1213 34.80 -28.89 6.07
N LYS A 1214 34.41 -27.80 6.71
CA LYS A 1214 35.24 -26.97 7.58
C LYS A 1214 34.49 -26.72 8.88
N ILE A 1215 35.21 -26.74 10.00
CA ILE A 1215 34.62 -26.48 11.31
C ILE A 1215 35.45 -25.49 12.12
N LYS A 1216 34.79 -24.65 12.90
CA LYS A 1216 35.37 -23.74 13.88
C LYS A 1216 34.72 -23.98 15.23
N THR A 1217 35.50 -24.25 16.26
CA THR A 1217 35.01 -24.32 17.65
C THR A 1217 34.76 -22.90 18.17
N LEU A 1218 33.65 -22.68 18.88
CA LEU A 1218 33.18 -21.36 19.35
C LEU A 1218 33.37 -21.13 20.85
#